data_AF-A0A962U090-F1
#
_entry.id   AF-A0A962U090-F1
#
_cell.length_a   1.000
_cell.length_b   1.000
_cell.length_c   1.000
_cell.angle_alpha   90.00
_cell.angle_beta   90.00
_cell.angle_gamma   90.00
#
_symmetry.space_group_name_H-M   'P 1'
#
loop_
_entity.id
_entity.type
_entity.pdbx_description
1 polymer ?
#
loop_
_entity_poly.entity_id
_entity_poly.type
_entity_poly.pdbx_seq_one_letter_code
_entity_poly.pdbx_strand_id
1 'polypeptide(L)'
;MLFAMNTSDSATLVDRIAETLEYAGYACVVCDYAAENGLDPRRLSTGISRTHLTLSDRGLDSALWFSDAVYQECYGDDIDFPALLALEFSRLMDDEVPSYEHLHPESGYRQQLRGFASRCEELIRAVSPDLVVVQQGGEVLSRIILSKTMKVGIPWLLSETSFLAGFLLLDPNGQHFMRGCNQIDRDWPGWQHRSLSAAESATVAHFVERWRSGRQSKYVQSGQLSTAVSEFLRRDGPLLFVPMQIARDANVHYGLGLFRSLGDFYECLMDSLPPGWRIIFKPHPMDTSPDQWRPKKHPRVLWADNVNIHDVLPYAEAVAVFSSNVGFEALLYGTPVIVGGKPWYGDKGLTIDVERRQDLGELVARAPQWGVDERRRDLLIHYLVSEYLVAEDDASAVSRKLARTGADQIGLTSPRRPFSEADPDFVGLQVQRLHNYAGLARFGLGHTEIFRQLGWELGQPSLERPLVEKDWPIAWVAGQSPKLVSAYALAAELVKTGGRVLDCGCGTGFGAWLLGRGGLRVTATDESPARLAYALRTWSHRRVRYAQLSPLEIIDQALDGQTFDAVLLVDRLSYVMDPGALLQSLWKVVAKGGVLLARVIRPEAAVVPGRACPLHLMAQPDLQSIFGRLPDVATRLFFFQDNNAIYLQGGREFEFQWILVEKQAPADRTDSCAERLARLLPGSFSIATEHSIGGLLGVLARRRRRFFPPRPL
;
A
#
# COMPACT_ATOMS: atom_id res chain seq x y z
N MET A 1 7.15 -25.53 10.25
CA MET A 1 6.41 -24.50 11.00
C MET A 1 5.49 -23.75 10.04
N LEU A 2 4.20 -23.61 10.36
CA LEU A 2 3.18 -22.99 9.49
C LEU A 2 2.65 -21.73 10.17
N PHE A 3 2.94 -20.56 9.60
CA PHE A 3 2.40 -19.28 10.05
C PHE A 3 1.05 -19.02 9.36
N ALA A 4 0.01 -18.85 10.17
CA ALA A 4 -1.37 -18.70 9.71
C ALA A 4 -2.03 -17.42 10.24
N MET A 5 -2.97 -16.86 9.48
CA MET A 5 -3.91 -15.89 10.02
C MET A 5 -5.07 -16.66 10.67
N ASN A 6 -5.45 -16.31 11.89
CA ASN A 6 -6.59 -16.89 12.60
C ASN A 6 -7.89 -16.17 12.20
N THR A 7 -8.46 -16.56 11.07
CA THR A 7 -9.82 -16.20 10.63
C THR A 7 -10.67 -17.47 10.50
N SER A 8 -12.00 -17.35 10.51
CA SER A 8 -12.90 -18.52 10.37
C SER A 8 -12.66 -19.29 9.08
N ASP A 9 -12.33 -18.57 8.00
CA ASP A 9 -12.23 -19.10 6.64
C ASP A 9 -10.84 -19.68 6.35
N SER A 10 -9.80 -19.26 7.08
CA SER A 10 -8.43 -19.74 6.91
C SER A 10 -8.18 -21.10 7.56
N ALA A 11 -8.93 -21.44 8.61
CA ALA A 11 -8.67 -22.62 9.43
C ALA A 11 -8.67 -23.93 8.62
N THR A 12 -9.66 -24.10 7.75
CA THR A 12 -9.77 -25.28 6.89
C THR A 12 -8.63 -25.35 5.86
N LEU A 13 -8.07 -24.23 5.41
CA LEU A 13 -6.90 -24.24 4.53
C LEU A 13 -5.63 -24.61 5.31
N VAL A 14 -5.46 -24.05 6.51
CA VAL A 14 -4.31 -24.32 7.39
C VAL A 14 -4.25 -25.81 7.77
N ASP A 15 -5.39 -26.40 8.13
CA ASP A 15 -5.48 -27.82 8.46
C ASP A 15 -5.09 -28.70 7.26
N ARG A 16 -5.60 -28.41 6.07
CA ARG A 16 -5.25 -29.17 4.85
C ARG A 16 -3.77 -29.05 4.49
N ILE A 17 -3.17 -27.87 4.65
CA ILE A 17 -1.73 -27.70 4.44
C ILE A 17 -0.95 -28.54 5.47
N ALA A 18 -1.34 -28.49 6.75
CA ALA A 18 -0.68 -29.26 7.81
C ALA A 18 -0.79 -30.76 7.56
N GLU A 19 -1.96 -31.26 7.16
CA GLU A 19 -2.20 -32.66 6.80
C GLU A 19 -1.34 -33.11 5.60
N THR A 20 -1.24 -32.27 4.56
CA THR A 20 -0.41 -32.57 3.39
C THR A 20 1.08 -32.62 3.77
N LEU A 21 1.54 -31.73 4.64
CA LEU A 21 2.91 -31.74 5.16
C LEU A 21 3.19 -32.97 6.04
N GLU A 22 2.24 -33.37 6.89
CA GLU A 22 2.34 -34.57 7.72
C GLU A 22 2.37 -35.85 6.88
N TYR A 23 1.55 -35.91 5.83
CA TYR A 23 1.59 -36.99 4.85
C TYR A 23 2.96 -37.05 4.13
N ALA A 24 3.60 -35.90 3.92
CA ALA A 24 4.97 -35.81 3.41
C ALA A 24 6.07 -36.08 4.46
N GLY A 25 5.70 -36.46 5.70
CA GLY A 25 6.62 -36.86 6.76
C GLY A 25 7.08 -35.72 7.68
N TYR A 26 6.48 -34.53 7.60
CA TYR A 26 6.83 -33.41 8.48
C TYR A 26 5.99 -33.41 9.77
N ALA A 27 6.62 -33.07 10.90
CA ALA A 27 5.88 -32.66 12.08
C ALA A 27 5.44 -31.20 11.96
N CYS A 28 4.16 -30.91 12.20
CA CYS A 28 3.60 -29.58 12.02
C CYS A 28 3.43 -28.83 13.36
N VAL A 29 4.08 -27.67 13.43
CA VAL A 29 3.81 -26.62 14.43
C VAL A 29 3.09 -25.48 13.73
N VAL A 30 1.86 -25.19 14.13
CA VAL A 30 1.05 -24.08 13.60
C VAL A 30 1.24 -22.86 14.49
N CYS A 31 1.48 -21.70 13.89
CA CYS A 31 1.70 -20.44 14.60
C CYS A 31 0.78 -19.35 14.06
N ASP A 32 -0.21 -18.96 14.85
CA ASP A 32 -1.13 -17.89 14.47
C ASP A 32 -0.46 -16.51 14.64
N TYR A 33 -0.41 -15.69 13.59
CA TYR A 33 0.29 -14.40 13.64
C TYR A 33 -0.62 -13.17 13.56
N ALA A 34 -1.89 -13.37 13.24
CA ALA A 34 -2.93 -12.35 13.26
C ALA A 34 -4.24 -12.99 13.71
N ALA A 35 -4.92 -12.43 14.71
CA ALA A 35 -6.21 -12.93 15.21
C ALA A 35 -7.21 -11.79 15.32
N GLU A 36 -8.31 -11.83 14.56
CA GLU A 36 -9.35 -10.78 14.58
C GLU A 36 -10.10 -10.71 15.93
N ASN A 37 -10.14 -11.79 16.70
CA ASN A 37 -10.89 -11.89 17.96
C ASN A 37 -10.07 -12.46 19.14
N GLY A 38 -8.74 -12.36 19.08
CA GLY A 38 -7.85 -13.11 19.97
C GLY A 38 -7.83 -14.62 19.65
N LEU A 39 -6.97 -15.37 20.34
CA LEU A 39 -6.91 -16.83 20.17
C LEU A 39 -8.11 -17.48 20.84
N ASP A 40 -8.78 -18.40 20.15
CA ASP A 40 -9.73 -19.30 20.81
C ASP A 40 -8.93 -20.31 21.65
N PRO A 41 -8.99 -20.25 23.00
CA PRO A 41 -8.26 -21.19 23.85
C PRO A 41 -8.71 -22.65 23.64
N ARG A 42 -9.89 -22.85 23.02
CA ARG A 42 -10.38 -24.18 22.63
C ARG A 42 -9.59 -24.78 21.48
N ARG A 43 -8.95 -23.99 20.61
CA ARG A 43 -8.01 -24.51 19.59
C ARG A 43 -6.69 -25.00 20.18
N LEU A 44 -6.33 -24.51 21.36
CA LEU A 44 -5.20 -25.03 22.15
C LEU A 44 -5.56 -26.34 22.91
N SER A 45 -6.84 -26.74 22.88
CA SER A 45 -7.38 -27.89 23.64
C SER A 45 -8.22 -28.87 22.83
N THR A 46 -8.52 -28.61 21.55
CA THR A 46 -9.08 -29.61 20.63
C THR A 46 -8.01 -30.67 20.44
N GLY A 47 -8.25 -31.90 20.89
CA GLY A 47 -7.31 -33.03 20.91
C GLY A 47 -6.78 -33.50 19.55
N ILE A 48 -6.23 -32.58 18.76
CA ILE A 48 -5.52 -32.78 17.51
C ILE A 48 -4.03 -32.83 17.87
N SER A 49 -3.29 -33.76 17.26
CA SER A 49 -1.89 -34.10 17.53
C SER A 49 -0.85 -32.96 17.31
N ARG A 50 -1.27 -31.72 17.04
CA ARG A 50 -0.41 -30.62 16.56
C ARG A 50 -0.12 -29.60 17.66
N THR A 51 1.11 -29.10 17.71
CA THR A 51 1.45 -27.97 18.59
C THR A 51 0.97 -26.67 17.95
N HIS A 52 0.13 -25.94 18.69
CA HIS A 52 -0.33 -24.61 18.30
C HIS A 52 0.37 -23.53 19.13
N LEU A 53 0.99 -22.60 18.42
CA LEU A 53 1.66 -21.41 18.92
C LEU A 53 0.97 -20.17 18.35
N THR A 54 1.44 -19.02 18.79
CA THR A 54 0.93 -17.73 18.34
C THR A 54 2.01 -16.67 18.53
N LEU A 55 2.10 -15.75 17.58
CA LEU A 55 2.92 -14.55 17.70
C LEU A 55 2.15 -13.41 18.38
N SER A 56 0.82 -13.52 18.45
CA SER A 56 -0.07 -12.45 18.85
C SER A 56 -1.23 -12.93 19.74
N ASP A 57 -1.05 -12.91 21.06
CA ASP A 57 -2.13 -13.18 22.03
C ASP A 57 -3.29 -12.17 21.94
N ARG A 58 -2.99 -10.95 21.47
CA ARG A 58 -3.93 -9.84 21.26
C ARG A 58 -3.58 -9.02 20.01
N GLY A 59 -3.08 -9.67 18.97
CA GLY A 59 -2.55 -8.94 17.81
C GLY A 59 -1.23 -8.22 18.11
N LEU A 60 -0.91 -7.25 17.25
CA LEU A 60 0.28 -6.41 17.33
C LEU A 60 0.38 -5.62 18.65
N ASP A 61 -0.75 -5.38 19.31
CA ASP A 61 -0.84 -4.70 20.61
C ASP A 61 -0.05 -5.40 21.73
N SER A 62 0.17 -6.72 21.59
CA SER A 62 0.92 -7.54 22.54
C SER A 62 2.40 -7.68 22.21
N ALA A 63 2.86 -7.09 21.10
CA ALA A 63 4.27 -7.12 20.71
C ALA A 63 5.11 -6.20 21.60
N LEU A 64 6.37 -6.61 21.83
CA LEU A 64 7.34 -5.76 22.52
C LEU A 64 7.59 -4.47 21.73
N TRP A 65 8.07 -3.44 22.42
CA TRP A 65 8.45 -2.18 21.79
C TRP A 65 9.96 -2.11 21.67
N PHE A 66 10.44 -2.06 20.43
CA PHE A 66 11.85 -1.85 20.15
C PHE A 66 12.05 -0.55 19.40
N SER A 67 12.87 0.34 19.94
CA SER A 67 13.40 1.47 19.16
C SER A 67 14.25 0.95 18.01
N ASP A 68 14.42 1.77 16.97
CA ASP A 68 15.21 1.40 15.80
C ASP A 68 16.65 1.07 16.20
N ALA A 69 17.26 1.87 17.08
CA ALA A 69 18.62 1.66 17.56
C ALA A 69 18.79 0.31 18.28
N VAL A 70 17.94 0.01 19.26
CA VAL A 70 18.02 -1.25 20.03
C VAL A 70 17.71 -2.45 19.13
N TYR A 71 16.73 -2.32 18.24
CA TYR A 71 16.41 -3.39 17.30
C TYR A 71 17.58 -3.71 16.36
N GLN A 72 18.24 -2.69 15.82
CA GLN A 72 19.39 -2.87 14.94
C GLN A 72 20.61 -3.41 15.69
N GLU A 73 20.80 -3.03 16.95
CA GLU A 73 21.86 -3.58 17.80
C GLU A 73 21.63 -5.06 18.13
N CYS A 74 20.41 -5.44 18.54
CA CYS A 74 20.10 -6.81 18.96
C CYS A 74 19.90 -7.77 17.79
N TYR A 75 19.19 -7.32 16.75
CA TYR A 75 18.77 -8.19 15.66
C TYR A 75 19.51 -7.85 14.38
N GLY A 76 19.60 -6.58 13.98
CA GLY A 76 20.30 -6.18 12.76
C GLY A 76 19.66 -6.76 11.48
N ASP A 77 18.86 -5.97 10.78
CA ASP A 77 18.35 -6.36 9.46
C ASP A 77 18.00 -5.17 8.57
N ASP A 78 17.93 -5.46 7.28
CA ASP A 78 17.58 -4.51 6.23
C ASP A 78 16.05 -4.45 5.97
N ILE A 79 15.21 -4.69 6.99
CA ILE A 79 13.76 -4.61 6.79
C ILE A 79 13.37 -3.15 6.52
N ASP A 80 13.06 -2.86 5.25
CA ASP A 80 12.48 -1.58 4.82
C ASP A 80 10.99 -1.53 5.21
N PHE A 81 10.73 -1.26 6.50
CA PHE A 81 9.37 -1.10 7.01
C PHE A 81 8.54 -0.07 6.21
N PRO A 82 9.07 1.09 5.75
CA PRO A 82 8.32 1.96 4.83
C PRO A 82 7.87 1.25 3.55
N ALA A 83 8.72 0.44 2.91
CA ALA A 83 8.36 -0.35 1.74
C ALA A 83 7.40 -1.50 2.06
N LEU A 84 7.42 -2.04 3.28
CA LEU A 84 6.42 -3.00 3.74
C LEU A 84 5.02 -2.35 3.82
N LEU A 85 4.95 -1.14 4.38
CA LEU A 85 3.72 -0.37 4.56
C LEU A 85 3.21 0.29 3.27
N ALA A 86 4.01 0.32 2.21
CA ALA A 86 3.63 0.91 0.92
C ALA A 86 2.33 0.32 0.33
N LEU A 87 2.05 -0.95 0.61
CA LEU A 87 0.80 -1.59 0.21
C LEU A 87 -0.37 -1.13 1.06
N GLU A 88 -0.21 -0.97 2.37
CA GLU A 88 -1.24 -0.38 3.24
C GLU A 88 -1.56 1.05 2.80
N PHE A 89 -0.56 1.83 2.39
CA PHE A 89 -0.77 3.17 1.82
C PHE A 89 -1.55 3.15 0.51
N SER A 90 -1.48 2.06 -0.26
CA SER A 90 -2.28 1.89 -1.48
C SER A 90 -3.72 1.45 -1.21
N ARG A 91 -4.03 1.04 0.04
CA ARG A 91 -5.40 0.71 0.51
C ARG A 91 -6.14 1.90 1.10
N LEU A 92 -5.42 2.96 1.46
CA LEU A 92 -6.01 4.21 1.94
C LEU A 92 -6.85 4.84 0.83
N MET A 93 -8.05 5.29 1.18
CA MET A 93 -8.95 5.96 0.23
C MET A 93 -8.32 7.26 -0.30
N ASP A 94 -8.83 7.79 -1.42
CA ASP A 94 -8.33 9.00 -2.11
C ASP A 94 -8.15 10.23 -1.18
N ASP A 95 -8.81 10.24 -0.01
CA ASP A 95 -8.80 11.29 1.02
C ASP A 95 -8.01 10.95 2.29
N GLU A 96 -7.55 9.70 2.47
CA GLU A 96 -6.80 9.24 3.63
C GLU A 96 -5.28 9.44 3.44
N VAL A 97 -4.61 9.99 4.46
CA VAL A 97 -3.16 10.18 4.49
C VAL A 97 -2.57 9.18 5.49
N PRO A 98 -1.41 8.57 5.21
CA PRO A 98 -0.70 7.77 6.20
C PRO A 98 -0.57 8.49 7.54
N SER A 99 -1.05 7.86 8.62
CA SER A 99 -0.99 8.46 9.96
C SER A 99 0.46 8.49 10.51
N TYR A 100 0.66 9.24 11.61
CA TYR A 100 1.91 9.25 12.38
C TYR A 100 2.46 7.84 12.63
N GLU A 101 1.57 6.93 13.02
CA GLU A 101 1.89 5.53 13.30
C GLU A 101 2.58 4.83 12.12
N HIS A 102 2.21 5.16 10.90
CA HIS A 102 2.81 4.55 9.72
C HIS A 102 4.09 5.25 9.22
N LEU A 103 4.20 6.57 9.46
CA LEU A 103 5.26 7.40 8.88
C LEU A 103 6.48 7.57 9.78
N HIS A 104 6.32 7.61 11.10
CA HIS A 104 7.44 7.81 12.01
C HIS A 104 8.09 6.47 12.38
N PRO A 105 9.40 6.27 12.12
CA PRO A 105 10.08 5.04 12.51
C PRO A 105 10.13 4.73 14.00
N GLU A 106 9.77 5.65 14.89
CA GLU A 106 9.73 5.44 16.34
C GLU A 106 8.30 5.56 16.89
N SER A 107 7.29 5.53 16.03
CA SER A 107 5.91 5.39 16.46
C SER A 107 5.69 4.07 17.22
N GLY A 108 4.65 4.02 18.04
CA GLY A 108 4.26 2.81 18.75
C GLY A 108 4.07 1.63 17.79
N TYR A 109 3.36 1.84 16.68
CA TYR A 109 3.13 0.84 15.64
C TYR A 109 4.43 0.34 15.03
N ARG A 110 5.38 1.24 14.70
CA ARG A 110 6.69 0.84 14.13
C ARG A 110 7.57 0.11 15.14
N GLN A 111 7.55 0.52 16.40
CA GLN A 111 8.25 -0.19 17.47
C GLN A 111 7.64 -1.58 17.72
N GLN A 112 6.32 -1.72 17.62
CA GLN A 112 5.62 -3.00 17.71
C GLN A 112 5.89 -3.91 16.51
N LEU A 113 5.96 -3.37 15.28
CA LEU A 113 6.34 -4.16 14.12
C LEU A 113 7.76 -4.73 14.27
N ARG A 114 8.69 -3.97 14.88
CA ARG A 114 10.02 -4.47 15.25
C ARG A 114 9.97 -5.52 16.36
N GLY A 115 9.12 -5.35 17.38
CA GLY A 115 8.93 -6.39 18.40
C GLY A 115 8.24 -7.65 17.90
N PHE A 116 7.35 -7.52 16.92
CA PHE A 116 6.78 -8.65 16.22
C PHE A 116 7.87 -9.36 15.40
N ALA A 117 8.70 -8.59 14.68
CA ALA A 117 9.81 -9.13 13.92
C ALA A 117 10.83 -9.87 14.80
N SER A 118 11.20 -9.33 15.96
CA SER A 118 12.09 -10.02 16.90
C SER A 118 11.47 -11.29 17.44
N ARG A 119 10.19 -11.27 17.82
CA ARG A 119 9.47 -12.48 18.25
C ARG A 119 9.43 -13.55 17.16
N CYS A 120 9.23 -13.16 15.89
CA CYS A 120 9.30 -14.08 14.76
C CYS A 120 10.68 -14.74 14.67
N GLU A 121 11.74 -13.95 14.73
CA GLU A 121 13.12 -14.45 14.63
C GLU A 121 13.45 -15.42 15.78
N GLU A 122 13.16 -15.03 17.01
CA GLU A 122 13.40 -15.88 18.19
C GLU A 122 12.61 -17.18 18.13
N LEU A 123 11.35 -17.11 17.70
CA LEU A 123 10.54 -18.31 17.60
C LEU A 123 11.03 -19.26 16.51
N ILE A 124 11.42 -18.74 15.35
CA ILE A 124 12.01 -19.55 14.27
C ILE A 124 13.32 -20.18 14.75
N ARG A 125 14.18 -19.43 15.47
CA ARG A 125 15.42 -19.97 16.04
C ARG A 125 15.16 -21.04 17.09
N ALA A 126 14.22 -20.81 18.01
CA ALA A 126 13.89 -21.75 19.07
C ALA A 126 13.32 -23.06 18.52
N VAL A 127 12.36 -22.97 17.60
CA VAL A 127 11.77 -24.15 16.95
C VAL A 127 12.78 -24.83 16.02
N SER A 128 13.69 -24.07 15.41
CA SER A 128 14.65 -24.55 14.40
C SER A 128 13.99 -25.40 13.30
N PRO A 129 12.95 -24.90 12.60
CA PRO A 129 12.18 -25.71 11.67
C PRO A 129 12.96 -26.00 10.38
N ASP A 130 12.74 -27.18 9.78
CA ASP A 130 13.25 -27.51 8.44
C ASP A 130 12.61 -26.69 7.32
N LEU A 131 11.41 -26.15 7.57
CA LEU A 131 10.57 -25.43 6.61
C LEU A 131 9.66 -24.45 7.35
N VAL A 132 9.54 -23.25 6.79
CA VAL A 132 8.51 -22.29 7.18
C VAL A 132 7.49 -22.12 6.05
N VAL A 133 6.20 -22.28 6.34
CA VAL A 133 5.13 -21.93 5.42
C VAL A 133 4.43 -20.68 5.93
N VAL A 134 4.24 -19.67 5.08
CA VAL A 134 3.60 -18.39 5.47
C VAL A 134 2.35 -18.15 4.62
N GLN A 135 1.20 -18.00 5.26
CA GLN A 135 -0.04 -17.67 4.58
C GLN A 135 -0.05 -16.21 4.07
N GLN A 136 -0.81 -15.94 3.00
CA GLN A 136 -1.14 -14.62 2.43
C GLN A 136 0.02 -13.85 1.78
N GLY A 137 1.22 -13.81 2.38
CA GLY A 137 2.47 -13.25 1.83
C GLY A 137 2.50 -11.80 1.35
N GLY A 138 1.35 -11.12 1.21
CA GLY A 138 1.22 -9.77 0.66
C GLY A 138 1.09 -8.67 1.72
N GLU A 139 0.61 -8.99 2.92
CA GLU A 139 0.46 -8.01 4.00
C GLU A 139 1.75 -7.89 4.86
N VAL A 140 1.80 -6.88 5.72
CA VAL A 140 3.01 -6.45 6.42
C VAL A 140 3.61 -7.55 7.31
N LEU A 141 2.79 -8.23 8.12
CA LEU A 141 3.24 -9.22 9.10
C LEU A 141 3.81 -10.48 8.43
N SER A 142 3.13 -11.02 7.43
CA SER A 142 3.61 -12.16 6.62
C SER A 142 4.91 -11.83 5.88
N ARG A 143 5.07 -10.58 5.40
CA ARG A 143 6.34 -10.13 4.82
C ARG A 143 7.44 -9.98 5.86
N ILE A 144 7.13 -9.57 7.09
CA ILE A 144 8.10 -9.58 8.20
C ILE A 144 8.53 -11.02 8.52
N ILE A 145 7.56 -11.95 8.66
CA ILE A 145 7.84 -13.37 8.90
C ILE A 145 8.74 -13.93 7.79
N LEU A 146 8.43 -13.63 6.53
CA LEU A 146 9.24 -14.04 5.39
C LEU A 146 10.66 -13.46 5.46
N SER A 147 10.80 -12.15 5.72
CA SER A 147 12.11 -11.50 5.89
C SER A 147 12.94 -12.14 7.00
N LYS A 148 12.33 -12.48 8.14
CA LYS A 148 13.02 -13.15 9.24
C LYS A 148 13.37 -14.59 8.91
N THR A 149 12.49 -15.30 8.23
CA THR A 149 12.74 -16.66 7.74
C THR A 149 13.96 -16.69 6.80
N MET A 150 14.01 -15.73 5.85
CA MET A 150 15.14 -15.56 4.93
C MET A 150 16.43 -15.24 5.67
N LYS A 151 16.39 -14.32 6.65
CA LYS A 151 17.55 -13.95 7.47
C LYS A 151 18.11 -15.13 8.26
N VAL A 152 17.26 -15.98 8.84
CA VAL A 152 17.68 -17.18 9.58
C VAL A 152 18.18 -18.27 8.63
N GLY A 153 17.86 -18.18 7.33
CA GLY A 153 18.31 -19.13 6.32
C GLY A 153 17.50 -20.42 6.30
N ILE A 154 16.22 -20.37 6.66
CA ILE A 154 15.27 -21.50 6.60
C ILE A 154 14.55 -21.47 5.24
N PRO A 155 14.26 -22.60 4.56
CA PRO A 155 13.50 -22.56 3.32
C PRO A 155 12.05 -22.21 3.62
N TRP A 156 11.40 -21.55 2.66
CA TRP A 156 10.04 -21.08 2.83
C TRP A 156 9.12 -21.50 1.70
N LEU A 157 7.82 -21.54 2.00
CA LEU A 157 6.75 -21.57 1.02
C LEU A 157 5.71 -20.52 1.39
N LEU A 158 5.13 -19.88 0.39
CA LEU A 158 4.00 -18.99 0.53
C LEU A 158 2.72 -19.75 0.18
N SER A 159 1.73 -19.71 1.06
CA SER A 159 0.45 -20.35 0.84
C SER A 159 -0.67 -19.36 0.60
N GLU A 160 -1.62 -19.76 -0.25
CA GLU A 160 -2.89 -19.08 -0.41
C GLU A 160 -3.99 -20.09 -0.80
N THR A 161 -5.25 -19.65 -0.79
CA THR A 161 -6.35 -20.32 -1.45
C THR A 161 -6.01 -20.58 -2.92
N SER A 162 -6.17 -21.84 -3.32
CA SER A 162 -5.91 -22.31 -4.68
C SER A 162 -6.89 -21.71 -5.70
N PHE A 163 -6.52 -21.79 -6.97
CA PHE A 163 -7.37 -21.41 -8.11
C PHE A 163 -8.41 -22.49 -8.44
N LEU A 164 -8.12 -23.73 -8.06
CA LEU A 164 -8.90 -24.93 -8.33
C LEU A 164 -9.23 -25.64 -7.03
N ALA A 165 -10.48 -26.08 -6.88
CA ALA A 165 -10.91 -26.86 -5.73
C ALA A 165 -10.16 -28.20 -5.65
N GLY A 166 -9.84 -28.65 -4.43
CA GLY A 166 -9.09 -29.89 -4.18
C GLY A 166 -7.57 -29.78 -4.36
N PHE A 167 -7.05 -28.56 -4.52
CA PHE A 167 -5.62 -28.28 -4.61
C PHE A 167 -5.20 -27.24 -3.57
N LEU A 168 -3.92 -27.30 -3.21
CA LEU A 168 -3.21 -26.31 -2.42
C LEU A 168 -2.29 -25.48 -3.33
N LEU A 169 -2.17 -24.19 -3.01
CA LEU A 169 -1.17 -23.31 -3.61
C LEU A 169 -0.03 -23.14 -2.62
N LEU A 170 1.15 -23.63 -3.00
CA LEU A 170 2.41 -23.47 -2.26
C LEU A 170 3.48 -22.96 -3.23
N ASP A 171 3.81 -21.66 -3.15
CA ASP A 171 4.77 -21.01 -4.04
C ASP A 171 6.11 -20.75 -3.31
N PRO A 172 7.26 -21.20 -3.86
CA PRO A 172 8.57 -21.00 -3.23
C PRO A 172 9.20 -19.61 -3.48
N ASN A 173 8.62 -18.79 -4.36
CA ASN A 173 9.19 -17.52 -4.80
C ASN A 173 8.36 -16.30 -4.37
N GLY A 174 7.04 -16.34 -4.56
CA GLY A 174 6.19 -15.18 -4.40
C GLY A 174 4.71 -15.52 -4.54
N GLN A 175 3.83 -14.75 -3.91
CA GLN A 175 2.39 -14.94 -4.09
C GLN A 175 1.97 -14.71 -5.54
N HIS A 176 0.94 -15.40 -6.01
CA HIS A 176 0.50 -15.39 -7.41
C HIS A 176 0.12 -14.00 -7.96
N PHE A 177 -0.29 -13.06 -7.10
CA PHE A 177 -0.55 -11.67 -7.46
C PHE A 177 0.72 -10.78 -7.51
N MET A 178 1.86 -11.27 -7.03
CA MET A 178 3.16 -10.62 -7.18
C MET A 178 3.77 -11.00 -8.54
N ARG A 179 3.32 -10.29 -9.58
CA ARG A 179 3.71 -10.53 -10.96
C ARG A 179 5.22 -10.44 -11.18
N GLY A 180 5.76 -11.38 -11.95
CA GLY A 180 7.19 -11.50 -12.24
C GLY A 180 8.03 -12.18 -11.14
N CYS A 181 7.51 -12.28 -9.91
CA CYS A 181 8.19 -12.95 -8.79
C CYS A 181 7.69 -14.39 -8.56
N ASN A 182 6.38 -14.63 -8.75
CA ASN A 182 5.77 -15.95 -8.53
C ASN A 182 6.28 -17.01 -9.51
N GLN A 183 6.17 -18.29 -9.14
CA GLN A 183 6.69 -19.39 -9.93
C GLN A 183 6.04 -19.50 -11.31
N ILE A 184 4.74 -19.21 -11.44
CA ILE A 184 4.02 -19.28 -12.72
C ILE A 184 4.68 -18.35 -13.74
N ASP A 185 4.94 -17.10 -13.36
CA ASP A 185 5.54 -16.11 -14.27
C ASP A 185 6.99 -16.43 -14.61
N ARG A 186 7.72 -17.09 -13.71
CA ARG A 186 9.11 -17.53 -13.95
C ARG A 186 9.18 -18.74 -14.89
N ASP A 187 8.28 -19.70 -14.73
CA ASP A 187 8.29 -20.95 -15.49
C ASP A 187 7.62 -20.78 -16.87
N TRP A 188 6.63 -19.90 -16.98
CA TRP A 188 5.81 -19.75 -18.19
C TRP A 188 6.60 -19.46 -19.49
N PRO A 189 7.62 -18.57 -19.51
CA PRO A 189 8.40 -18.33 -20.72
C PRO A 189 9.05 -19.58 -21.30
N GLY A 190 9.46 -20.53 -20.46
CA GLY A 190 9.99 -21.83 -20.89
C GLY A 190 8.90 -22.82 -21.28
N TRP A 191 7.72 -22.73 -20.63
CA TRP A 191 6.60 -23.62 -20.88
C TRP A 191 5.81 -23.29 -22.14
N GLN A 192 5.59 -22.02 -22.47
CA GLN A 192 4.65 -21.56 -23.50
C GLN A 192 4.87 -22.12 -24.92
N HIS A 193 6.06 -22.67 -25.20
CA HIS A 193 6.41 -23.26 -26.50
C HIS A 193 6.26 -24.79 -26.53
N ARG A 194 6.02 -25.43 -25.38
CA ARG A 194 5.83 -26.87 -25.25
C ARG A 194 4.57 -27.32 -26.00
N SER A 195 4.60 -28.58 -26.43
CA SER A 195 3.43 -29.29 -26.95
C SER A 195 3.05 -30.40 -25.98
N LEU A 196 1.76 -30.53 -25.71
CA LEU A 196 1.23 -31.65 -24.93
C LEU A 196 1.25 -32.92 -25.79
N SER A 197 1.60 -34.04 -25.18
CA SER A 197 1.38 -35.36 -25.78
C SER A 197 -0.11 -35.68 -25.84
N ALA A 198 -0.50 -36.66 -26.67
CA ALA A 198 -1.89 -37.08 -26.78
C ALA A 198 -2.49 -37.52 -25.43
N ALA A 199 -1.68 -38.15 -24.56
CA ALA A 199 -2.11 -38.55 -23.23
C ALA A 199 -2.35 -37.34 -22.31
N GLU A 200 -1.43 -36.37 -22.30
CA GLU A 200 -1.57 -35.15 -21.50
C GLU A 200 -2.77 -34.30 -21.96
N SER A 201 -2.95 -34.16 -23.27
CA SER A 201 -4.14 -33.51 -23.85
C SER A 201 -5.43 -34.19 -23.42
N ALA A 202 -5.48 -35.54 -23.43
CA ALA A 202 -6.65 -36.28 -22.97
C ALA A 202 -6.91 -36.07 -21.47
N THR A 203 -5.86 -36.02 -20.64
CA THR A 203 -5.98 -35.72 -19.20
C THR A 203 -6.55 -34.32 -18.96
N VAL A 204 -6.08 -33.31 -19.69
CA VAL A 204 -6.60 -31.94 -19.57
C VAL A 204 -8.06 -31.87 -20.02
N ALA A 205 -8.39 -32.47 -21.16
CA ALA A 205 -9.78 -32.49 -21.65
C ALA A 205 -10.72 -33.14 -20.63
N HIS A 206 -10.31 -34.26 -20.03
CA HIS A 206 -11.07 -34.92 -18.97
C HIS A 206 -11.22 -34.04 -17.72
N PHE A 207 -10.16 -33.34 -17.32
CA PHE A 207 -10.19 -32.39 -16.21
C PHE A 207 -11.19 -31.25 -16.47
N VAL A 208 -11.12 -30.61 -17.63
CA VAL A 208 -12.04 -29.52 -18.03
C VAL A 208 -13.49 -30.00 -18.04
N GLU A 209 -13.75 -31.17 -18.62
CA GLU A 209 -15.10 -31.74 -18.67
C GLU A 209 -15.64 -32.03 -17.27
N ARG A 210 -14.83 -32.65 -16.39
CA ARG A 210 -15.21 -32.92 -15.00
C ARG A 210 -15.47 -31.64 -14.21
N TRP A 211 -14.65 -30.61 -14.41
CA TRP A 211 -14.83 -29.32 -13.75
C TRP A 211 -16.14 -28.66 -14.20
N ARG A 212 -16.45 -28.68 -15.51
CA ARG A 212 -17.69 -28.13 -16.09
C ARG A 212 -18.93 -28.91 -15.66
N SER A 213 -18.93 -30.24 -15.80
CA SER A 213 -20.07 -31.10 -15.48
C SER A 213 -20.38 -31.10 -13.98
N GLY A 214 -19.32 -31.04 -13.16
CA GLY A 214 -19.41 -30.92 -11.71
C GLY A 214 -19.75 -29.51 -11.23
N ARG A 215 -19.85 -28.51 -12.13
CA ARG A 215 -20.11 -27.10 -11.82
C ARG A 215 -19.20 -26.58 -10.70
N GLN A 216 -17.92 -26.92 -10.80
CA GLN A 216 -16.91 -26.59 -9.80
C GLN A 216 -16.50 -25.12 -9.93
N SER A 217 -16.23 -24.46 -8.82
CA SER A 217 -15.65 -23.11 -8.80
C SER A 217 -14.79 -22.95 -7.56
N LYS A 218 -13.87 -21.97 -7.57
CA LYS A 218 -13.02 -21.65 -6.41
C LYS A 218 -13.84 -21.44 -5.13
N TYR A 219 -14.95 -20.71 -5.24
CA TYR A 219 -15.88 -20.49 -4.14
C TYR A 219 -17.20 -21.20 -4.42
N VAL A 220 -17.88 -21.63 -3.36
CA VAL A 220 -19.21 -22.24 -3.47
C VAL A 220 -20.15 -21.22 -4.12
N GLN A 221 -20.63 -21.57 -5.32
CA GLN A 221 -21.59 -20.74 -6.04
C GLN A 221 -23.00 -21.10 -5.57
N SER A 222 -23.52 -20.38 -4.57
CA SER A 222 -24.94 -20.40 -4.24
C SER A 222 -25.72 -19.57 -5.27
N GLY A 223 -26.90 -20.04 -5.66
CA GLY A 223 -27.80 -19.29 -6.54
C GLY A 223 -28.57 -20.18 -7.50
N GLN A 224 -29.84 -19.83 -7.71
CA GLN A 224 -30.66 -20.39 -8.77
C GLN A 224 -30.87 -19.31 -9.83
N LEU A 225 -30.94 -19.71 -11.10
CA LEU A 225 -31.21 -18.80 -12.20
C LEU A 225 -32.58 -18.11 -11.98
N SER A 226 -32.57 -16.84 -11.62
CA SER A 226 -33.80 -16.09 -11.37
C SER A 226 -34.53 -15.78 -12.69
N THR A 227 -35.84 -15.50 -12.62
CA THR A 227 -36.63 -15.10 -13.80
C THR A 227 -36.03 -13.88 -14.48
N ALA A 228 -35.59 -12.88 -13.70
CA ALA A 228 -34.98 -11.66 -14.23
C ALA A 228 -33.69 -11.93 -15.01
N VAL A 229 -32.81 -12.79 -14.49
CA VAL A 229 -31.59 -13.20 -15.20
C VAL A 229 -31.97 -13.98 -16.46
N SER A 230 -32.89 -14.94 -16.34
CA SER A 230 -33.35 -15.79 -17.46
C SER A 230 -33.96 -14.98 -18.62
N GLU A 231 -34.75 -13.95 -18.30
CA GLU A 231 -35.32 -13.04 -19.28
C GLU A 231 -34.26 -12.13 -19.90
N PHE A 232 -33.31 -11.66 -19.08
CA PHE A 232 -32.23 -10.82 -19.58
C PHE A 232 -31.33 -11.59 -20.55
N LEU A 233 -30.96 -12.84 -20.23
CA LEU A 233 -30.14 -13.71 -21.08
C LEU A 233 -30.78 -13.97 -22.44
N ARG A 234 -32.11 -14.06 -22.52
CA ARG A 234 -32.89 -14.28 -23.76
C ARG A 234 -33.00 -13.05 -24.67
N ARG A 235 -32.53 -11.88 -24.25
CA ARG A 235 -32.57 -10.66 -25.07
C ARG A 235 -31.52 -10.71 -26.17
N ASP A 236 -31.83 -10.07 -27.30
CA ASP A 236 -30.89 -9.95 -28.42
C ASP A 236 -29.66 -9.08 -28.05
N GLY A 237 -28.57 -9.33 -28.77
CA GLY A 237 -27.31 -8.60 -28.67
C GLY A 237 -26.28 -9.29 -27.77
N PRO A 238 -24.97 -9.05 -27.99
CA PRO A 238 -23.90 -9.71 -27.25
C PRO A 238 -23.87 -9.30 -25.77
N LEU A 239 -23.48 -10.23 -24.92
CA LEU A 239 -23.42 -10.15 -23.48
C LEU A 239 -21.97 -10.08 -22.98
N LEU A 240 -21.66 -9.00 -22.27
CA LEU A 240 -20.46 -8.88 -21.45
C LEU A 240 -20.80 -9.33 -20.01
N PHE A 241 -20.11 -10.34 -19.50
CA PHE A 241 -20.25 -10.75 -18.10
C PHE A 241 -19.13 -10.15 -17.24
N VAL A 242 -19.48 -9.55 -16.11
CA VAL A 242 -18.54 -8.88 -15.20
C VAL A 242 -18.71 -9.44 -13.78
N PRO A 243 -17.94 -10.48 -13.41
CA PRO A 243 -17.85 -10.94 -12.03
C PRO A 243 -16.99 -9.96 -11.22
N MET A 244 -17.62 -9.33 -10.23
CA MET A 244 -16.98 -8.31 -9.40
C MET A 244 -16.09 -8.94 -8.32
N GLN A 245 -15.20 -8.13 -7.77
CA GLN A 245 -14.29 -8.47 -6.67
C GLN A 245 -14.45 -7.49 -5.50
N ILE A 246 -13.92 -7.87 -4.34
CA ILE A 246 -13.77 -6.99 -3.18
C ILE A 246 -12.66 -5.97 -3.48
N ALA A 247 -12.96 -4.68 -3.33
CA ALA A 247 -12.01 -3.61 -3.66
C ALA A 247 -10.70 -3.67 -2.85
N ARG A 248 -10.75 -4.24 -1.64
CA ARG A 248 -9.63 -4.37 -0.70
C ARG A 248 -8.79 -5.65 -0.88
N ASP A 249 -9.10 -6.49 -1.86
CA ASP A 249 -8.36 -7.73 -2.16
C ASP A 249 -6.93 -7.41 -2.65
N ALA A 250 -5.93 -8.16 -2.18
CA ALA A 250 -4.54 -8.03 -2.64
C ALA A 250 -4.41 -8.20 -4.17
N ASN A 251 -5.17 -9.11 -4.78
CA ASN A 251 -5.21 -9.30 -6.23
C ASN A 251 -5.65 -8.04 -7.00
N VAL A 252 -6.41 -7.16 -6.36
CA VAL A 252 -6.81 -5.87 -6.93
C VAL A 252 -5.68 -4.87 -6.74
N HIS A 253 -5.17 -4.68 -5.52
CA HIS A 253 -4.17 -3.64 -5.24
C HIS A 253 -2.90 -3.76 -6.07
N TYR A 254 -2.39 -4.98 -6.27
CA TYR A 254 -1.20 -5.21 -7.09
C TYR A 254 -1.43 -4.95 -8.59
N GLY A 255 -2.67 -5.06 -9.04
CA GLY A 255 -3.08 -4.76 -10.43
C GLY A 255 -3.40 -3.29 -10.69
N LEU A 256 -3.58 -2.47 -9.63
CA LEU A 256 -3.89 -1.05 -9.78
C LEU A 256 -2.71 -0.29 -10.40
N GLY A 257 -3.04 0.61 -11.31
CA GLY A 257 -2.07 1.24 -12.19
C GLY A 257 -2.77 1.91 -13.34
N LEU A 258 -3.51 1.10 -14.12
CA LEU A 258 -4.35 1.53 -15.26
C LEU A 258 -5.85 1.74 -14.88
N PHE A 259 -6.22 1.38 -13.64
CA PHE A 259 -7.43 1.95 -13.04
C PHE A 259 -7.11 2.53 -11.65
N ARG A 260 -7.76 3.64 -11.29
CA ARG A 260 -7.58 4.37 -10.02
C ARG A 260 -8.07 3.52 -8.84
N SER A 261 -9.13 2.79 -9.08
CA SER A 261 -9.77 1.89 -8.14
C SER A 261 -10.52 0.82 -8.92
N LEU A 262 -10.97 -0.20 -8.21
CA LEU A 262 -11.83 -1.23 -8.82
C LEU A 262 -13.16 -0.64 -9.31
N GLY A 263 -13.75 0.31 -8.58
CA GLY A 263 -14.96 1.01 -9.01
C GLY A 263 -14.75 1.80 -10.30
N ASP A 264 -13.60 2.47 -10.43
CA ASP A 264 -13.21 3.22 -11.62
C ASP A 264 -13.01 2.32 -12.86
N PHE A 265 -12.56 1.07 -12.69
CA PHE A 265 -12.58 0.06 -13.76
C PHE A 265 -14.01 -0.24 -14.24
N TYR A 266 -14.94 -0.46 -13.31
CA TYR A 266 -16.33 -0.74 -13.66
C TYR A 266 -17.04 0.46 -14.30
N GLU A 267 -16.75 1.68 -13.87
CA GLU A 267 -17.24 2.91 -14.50
C GLU A 267 -16.75 3.02 -15.94
N CYS A 268 -15.47 2.78 -16.19
CA CYS A 268 -14.93 2.83 -17.55
C CYS A 268 -15.51 1.73 -18.46
N LEU A 269 -15.76 0.53 -17.95
CA LEU A 269 -16.48 -0.51 -18.71
C LEU A 269 -17.90 -0.07 -19.07
N MET A 270 -18.62 0.54 -18.13
CA MET A 270 -19.96 1.07 -18.36
C MET A 270 -19.98 2.19 -19.41
N ASP A 271 -19.08 3.15 -19.27
CA ASP A 271 -18.99 4.32 -20.16
C ASP A 271 -18.52 3.92 -21.58
N SER A 272 -17.75 2.83 -21.70
CA SER A 272 -17.21 2.34 -22.97
C SER A 272 -18.02 1.18 -23.58
N LEU A 273 -19.16 0.80 -23.00
CA LEU A 273 -19.95 -0.34 -23.45
C LEU A 273 -20.43 -0.13 -24.91
N PRO A 274 -20.04 -0.99 -25.87
CA PRO A 274 -20.36 -0.73 -27.28
C PRO A 274 -21.88 -0.72 -27.54
N PRO A 275 -22.34 -0.06 -28.62
CA PRO A 275 -23.75 -0.08 -29.01
C PRO A 275 -24.26 -1.52 -29.19
N GLY A 276 -25.48 -1.80 -28.71
CA GLY A 276 -26.10 -3.13 -28.80
C GLY A 276 -25.62 -4.16 -27.78
N TRP A 277 -24.45 -3.95 -27.14
CA TRP A 277 -23.99 -4.83 -26.07
C TRP A 277 -24.83 -4.68 -24.80
N ARG A 278 -25.01 -5.80 -24.11
CA ARG A 278 -25.62 -5.96 -22.79
C ARG A 278 -24.53 -6.32 -21.78
N ILE A 279 -24.75 -5.99 -20.51
CA ILE A 279 -23.78 -6.28 -19.45
C ILE A 279 -24.49 -6.83 -18.20
N ILE A 280 -23.92 -7.88 -17.62
CA ILE A 280 -24.32 -8.40 -16.30
C ILE A 280 -23.17 -8.17 -15.32
N PHE A 281 -23.43 -7.41 -14.25
CA PHE A 281 -22.57 -7.35 -13.09
C PHE A 281 -23.02 -8.39 -12.06
N LYS A 282 -22.11 -9.28 -11.66
CA LYS A 282 -22.33 -10.22 -10.55
C LYS A 282 -21.47 -9.78 -9.36
N PRO A 283 -22.06 -9.32 -8.26
CA PRO A 283 -21.33 -8.97 -7.04
C PRO A 283 -20.56 -10.15 -6.47
N HIS A 284 -19.47 -9.87 -5.76
CA HIS A 284 -18.73 -10.90 -5.05
C HIS A 284 -19.54 -11.37 -3.83
N PRO A 285 -19.72 -12.68 -3.59
CA PRO A 285 -20.60 -13.19 -2.53
C PRO A 285 -20.15 -12.80 -1.12
N MET A 286 -18.85 -12.58 -0.93
CA MET A 286 -18.25 -12.18 0.35
C MET A 286 -18.05 -10.66 0.50
N ASP A 287 -18.49 -9.85 -0.47
CA ASP A 287 -18.35 -8.40 -0.35
C ASP A 287 -19.54 -7.80 0.41
N THR A 288 -19.29 -7.45 1.67
CA THR A 288 -20.26 -6.81 2.57
C THR A 288 -20.06 -5.30 2.69
N SER A 289 -19.20 -4.71 1.86
CA SER A 289 -18.80 -3.31 1.96
C SER A 289 -20.00 -2.38 1.70
N PRO A 290 -20.28 -1.40 2.58
CA PRO A 290 -21.40 -0.48 2.42
C PRO A 290 -21.22 0.49 1.23
N ASP A 291 -19.97 0.71 0.83
CA ASP A 291 -19.53 1.57 -0.27
C ASP A 291 -19.25 0.80 -1.56
N GLN A 292 -19.74 -0.44 -1.68
CA GLN A 292 -19.61 -1.22 -2.91
C GLN A 292 -20.16 -0.43 -4.11
N TRP A 293 -19.35 -0.34 -5.16
CA TRP A 293 -19.74 0.32 -6.41
C TRP A 293 -20.97 -0.35 -7.02
N ARG A 294 -21.91 0.46 -7.53
CA ARG A 294 -23.11 -0.03 -8.23
C ARG A 294 -23.31 0.71 -9.56
N PRO A 295 -23.71 0.01 -10.63
CA PRO A 295 -23.98 0.64 -11.90
C PRO A 295 -25.24 1.51 -11.83
N LYS A 296 -25.27 2.57 -12.65
CA LYS A 296 -26.49 3.34 -12.89
C LYS A 296 -27.54 2.45 -13.57
N LYS A 297 -28.82 2.62 -13.22
CA LYS A 297 -29.92 1.88 -13.86
C LYS A 297 -29.94 2.14 -15.36
N HIS A 298 -29.91 1.09 -16.16
CA HIS A 298 -29.92 1.18 -17.62
C HIS A 298 -30.51 -0.10 -18.25
N PRO A 299 -31.31 -0.04 -19.33
CA PRO A 299 -31.98 -1.23 -19.90
C PRO A 299 -31.05 -2.35 -20.37
N ARG A 300 -29.81 -1.99 -20.75
CA ARG A 300 -28.74 -2.92 -21.18
C ARG A 300 -27.87 -3.45 -20.04
N VAL A 301 -28.19 -3.11 -18.78
CA VAL A 301 -27.37 -3.44 -17.60
C VAL A 301 -28.21 -4.20 -16.60
N LEU A 302 -27.71 -5.35 -16.14
CA LEU A 302 -28.32 -6.12 -15.06
C LEU A 302 -27.33 -6.29 -13.90
N TRP A 303 -27.81 -6.06 -12.70
CA TRP A 303 -27.13 -6.42 -11.45
C TRP A 303 -27.71 -7.74 -10.94
N ALA A 304 -26.86 -8.75 -10.75
CA ALA A 304 -27.27 -10.13 -10.44
C ALA A 304 -26.62 -10.64 -9.15
N ASP A 305 -27.26 -10.37 -8.00
CA ASP A 305 -26.72 -10.70 -6.66
C ASP A 305 -26.51 -12.21 -6.44
N ASN A 306 -27.41 -13.06 -6.94
CA ASN A 306 -27.46 -14.49 -6.59
C ASN A 306 -27.56 -15.39 -7.83
N VAL A 307 -26.61 -15.26 -8.76
CA VAL A 307 -26.50 -16.09 -9.97
C VAL A 307 -25.23 -16.93 -9.95
N ASN A 308 -25.30 -18.19 -10.37
CA ASN A 308 -24.12 -19.04 -10.52
C ASN A 308 -23.38 -18.70 -11.83
N ILE A 309 -22.04 -18.60 -11.81
CA ILE A 309 -21.24 -18.29 -13.01
C ILE A 309 -21.49 -19.29 -14.14
N HIS A 310 -21.70 -20.57 -13.83
CA HIS A 310 -21.95 -21.62 -14.82
C HIS A 310 -23.26 -21.45 -15.59
N ASP A 311 -24.18 -20.61 -15.09
CA ASP A 311 -25.44 -20.32 -15.75
C ASP A 311 -25.36 -19.09 -16.69
N VAL A 312 -24.32 -18.28 -16.54
CA VAL A 312 -24.13 -17.05 -17.33
C VAL A 312 -23.03 -17.23 -18.38
N LEU A 313 -21.93 -17.90 -18.02
CA LEU A 313 -20.78 -18.11 -18.91
C LEU A 313 -21.14 -18.72 -20.28
N PRO A 314 -22.06 -19.71 -20.39
CA PRO A 314 -22.46 -20.26 -21.70
C PRO A 314 -23.13 -19.25 -22.64
N TYR A 315 -23.65 -18.14 -22.12
CA TYR A 315 -24.33 -17.09 -22.88
C TYR A 315 -23.47 -15.84 -23.08
N ALA A 316 -22.27 -15.79 -22.49
CA ALA A 316 -21.42 -14.62 -22.53
C ALA A 316 -20.51 -14.67 -23.77
N GLU A 317 -20.56 -13.63 -24.60
CA GLU A 317 -19.65 -13.43 -25.72
C GLU A 317 -18.27 -12.94 -25.26
N ALA A 318 -18.20 -12.32 -24.08
CA ALA A 318 -16.95 -11.97 -23.42
C ALA A 318 -17.14 -11.85 -21.89
N VAL A 319 -16.05 -12.05 -21.15
CA VAL A 319 -15.99 -11.76 -19.71
C VAL A 319 -14.99 -10.63 -19.49
N ALA A 320 -15.35 -9.61 -18.71
CA ALA A 320 -14.40 -8.61 -18.24
C ALA A 320 -14.17 -8.74 -16.74
N VAL A 321 -12.90 -8.83 -16.36
CA VAL A 321 -12.46 -8.94 -14.97
C VAL A 321 -11.35 -7.95 -14.70
N PHE A 322 -11.19 -7.53 -13.45
CA PHE A 322 -9.97 -6.83 -13.06
C PHE A 322 -8.84 -7.85 -12.87
N SER A 323 -8.99 -8.76 -11.91
CA SER A 323 -8.04 -9.86 -11.66
C SER A 323 -8.70 -11.13 -11.08
N SER A 324 -10.03 -11.23 -11.19
CA SER A 324 -10.82 -12.29 -10.56
C SER A 324 -10.42 -13.69 -11.05
N ASN A 325 -10.45 -14.69 -10.16
CA ASN A 325 -10.27 -16.09 -10.57
C ASN A 325 -11.34 -16.55 -11.58
N VAL A 326 -12.52 -15.89 -11.59
CA VAL A 326 -13.59 -16.17 -12.56
C VAL A 326 -13.15 -15.92 -14.00
N GLY A 327 -12.15 -15.06 -14.24
CA GLY A 327 -11.56 -14.93 -15.56
C GLY A 327 -10.86 -16.22 -16.02
N PHE A 328 -10.12 -16.89 -15.14
CA PHE A 328 -9.55 -18.20 -15.46
C PHE A 328 -10.65 -19.26 -15.68
N GLU A 329 -11.70 -19.24 -14.86
CA GLU A 329 -12.85 -20.15 -15.00
C GLU A 329 -13.59 -19.92 -16.35
N ALA A 330 -13.65 -18.68 -16.84
CA ALA A 330 -14.19 -18.36 -18.16
C ALA A 330 -13.34 -18.93 -19.31
N LEU A 331 -12.01 -18.99 -19.14
CA LEU A 331 -11.14 -19.67 -20.12
C LEU A 331 -11.45 -21.16 -20.23
N LEU A 332 -11.87 -21.82 -19.12
CA LEU A 332 -12.32 -23.23 -19.13
C LEU A 332 -13.61 -23.43 -19.93
N TYR A 333 -14.41 -22.38 -20.09
CA TYR A 333 -15.59 -22.35 -20.96
C TYR A 333 -15.27 -21.99 -22.41
N GLY A 334 -14.03 -21.60 -22.72
CA GLY A 334 -13.66 -21.09 -24.05
C GLY A 334 -14.17 -19.66 -24.31
N THR A 335 -14.58 -18.94 -23.27
CA THR A 335 -15.06 -17.55 -23.39
C THR A 335 -13.87 -16.57 -23.37
N PRO A 336 -13.77 -15.63 -24.32
CA PRO A 336 -12.74 -14.59 -24.30
C PRO A 336 -12.79 -13.74 -23.03
N VAL A 337 -11.61 -13.40 -22.48
CA VAL A 337 -11.49 -12.69 -21.20
C VAL A 337 -10.69 -11.41 -21.37
N ILE A 338 -11.31 -10.29 -21.01
CA ILE A 338 -10.71 -8.96 -20.95
C ILE A 338 -10.25 -8.69 -19.53
N VAL A 339 -9.01 -8.25 -19.37
CA VAL A 339 -8.35 -8.14 -18.07
C VAL A 339 -7.88 -6.71 -17.84
N GLY A 340 -8.47 -6.03 -16.83
CA GLY A 340 -8.12 -4.66 -16.45
C GLY A 340 -6.95 -4.54 -15.45
N GLY A 341 -6.66 -5.61 -14.72
CA GLY A 341 -5.58 -5.71 -13.74
C GLY A 341 -4.46 -6.63 -14.23
N LYS A 342 -3.81 -7.35 -13.30
CA LYS A 342 -2.73 -8.29 -13.62
C LYS A 342 -2.88 -9.63 -12.88
N PRO A 343 -3.91 -10.43 -13.19
CA PRO A 343 -4.07 -11.77 -12.62
C PRO A 343 -2.95 -12.69 -13.08
N TRP A 344 -2.76 -13.78 -12.34
CA TRP A 344 -1.71 -14.77 -12.58
C TRP A 344 -1.79 -15.42 -13.98
N TYR A 345 -2.98 -15.50 -14.58
CA TYR A 345 -3.21 -16.04 -15.93
C TYR A 345 -3.12 -14.98 -17.06
N GLY A 346 -3.01 -13.69 -16.72
CA GLY A 346 -2.81 -12.61 -17.71
C GLY A 346 -1.41 -12.61 -18.32
N ASP A 347 -1.17 -11.83 -19.37
CA ASP A 347 0.10 -11.70 -20.10
C ASP A 347 0.66 -13.02 -20.68
N LYS A 348 -0.21 -14.03 -20.88
CA LYS A 348 0.18 -15.37 -21.36
C LYS A 348 -0.33 -15.70 -22.75
N GLY A 349 -0.89 -14.72 -23.45
CA GLY A 349 -1.56 -14.92 -24.75
C GLY A 349 -2.89 -15.65 -24.64
N LEU A 350 -3.49 -15.67 -23.44
CA LEU A 350 -4.78 -16.28 -23.13
C LEU A 350 -5.91 -15.26 -22.99
N THR A 351 -5.54 -14.00 -22.73
CA THR A 351 -6.41 -12.92 -22.31
C THR A 351 -6.21 -11.71 -23.23
N ILE A 352 -7.21 -10.84 -23.22
CA ILE A 352 -7.17 -9.52 -23.81
C ILE A 352 -6.76 -8.56 -22.69
N ASP A 353 -5.45 -8.41 -22.49
CA ASP A 353 -4.90 -7.57 -21.43
C ASP A 353 -5.02 -6.08 -21.81
N VAL A 354 -5.65 -5.29 -20.95
CA VAL A 354 -5.90 -3.88 -21.24
C VAL A 354 -4.64 -3.07 -20.98
N GLU A 355 -4.05 -2.50 -22.04
CA GLU A 355 -2.89 -1.62 -21.93
C GLU A 355 -3.27 -0.14 -21.79
N ARG A 356 -4.40 0.26 -22.40
CA ARG A 356 -4.92 1.63 -22.36
C ARG A 356 -6.41 1.62 -22.09
N ARG A 357 -6.84 2.46 -21.15
CA ARG A 357 -8.26 2.56 -20.75
C ARG A 357 -9.19 2.95 -21.88
N GLN A 358 -8.71 3.80 -22.80
CA GLN A 358 -9.52 4.27 -23.92
C GLN A 358 -9.91 3.15 -24.88
N ASP A 359 -9.17 2.04 -24.87
CA ASP A 359 -9.37 0.93 -25.81
C ASP A 359 -10.48 -0.03 -25.33
N LEU A 360 -10.95 0.08 -24.08
CA LEU A 360 -11.91 -0.87 -23.48
C LEU A 360 -13.13 -1.13 -24.36
N GLY A 361 -13.73 -0.09 -24.95
CA GLY A 361 -14.89 -0.26 -25.82
C GLY A 361 -14.57 -1.04 -27.09
N GLU A 362 -13.42 -0.78 -27.73
CA GLU A 362 -12.98 -1.53 -28.90
C GLU A 362 -12.66 -2.98 -28.53
N LEU A 363 -11.97 -3.20 -27.41
CA LEU A 363 -11.60 -4.53 -26.91
C LEU A 363 -12.85 -5.36 -26.61
N VAL A 364 -13.88 -4.78 -25.97
CA VAL A 364 -15.18 -5.45 -25.75
C VAL A 364 -15.82 -5.81 -27.10
N ALA A 365 -15.91 -4.87 -28.04
CA ALA A 365 -16.54 -5.10 -29.33
C ALA A 365 -15.85 -6.21 -30.15
N ARG A 366 -14.52 -6.35 -30.02
CA ARG A 366 -13.70 -7.30 -30.78
C ARG A 366 -13.41 -8.60 -30.04
N ALA A 367 -13.70 -8.70 -28.75
CA ALA A 367 -13.42 -9.88 -27.94
C ALA A 367 -13.93 -11.20 -28.55
N PRO A 368 -15.13 -11.27 -29.16
CA PRO A 368 -15.60 -12.51 -29.79
C PRO A 368 -14.74 -13.00 -30.96
N GLN A 369 -13.99 -12.09 -31.61
CA GLN A 369 -13.11 -12.38 -32.75
C GLN A 369 -11.76 -12.96 -32.31
N TRP A 370 -11.36 -12.73 -31.07
CA TRP A 370 -10.08 -13.25 -30.54
C TRP A 370 -10.18 -14.73 -30.19
N GLY A 371 -11.32 -15.16 -29.65
CA GLY A 371 -11.49 -16.52 -29.12
C GLY A 371 -10.55 -16.79 -27.94
N VAL A 372 -10.49 -18.05 -27.50
CA VAL A 372 -9.51 -18.53 -26.53
C VAL A 372 -8.51 -19.41 -27.28
N ASP A 373 -7.21 -19.17 -27.07
CA ASP A 373 -6.14 -20.06 -27.55
C ASP A 373 -6.19 -21.37 -26.74
N GLU A 374 -6.95 -22.34 -27.24
CA GLU A 374 -7.18 -23.61 -26.56
C GLU A 374 -5.89 -24.39 -26.27
N ARG A 375 -4.91 -24.29 -27.18
CA ARG A 375 -3.60 -24.93 -26.98
C ARG A 375 -2.92 -24.34 -25.75
N ARG A 376 -2.82 -23.02 -25.66
CA ARG A 376 -2.19 -22.36 -24.50
C ARG A 376 -3.00 -22.58 -23.23
N ARG A 377 -4.33 -22.60 -23.32
CA ARG A 377 -5.23 -22.86 -22.19
C ARG A 377 -4.91 -24.23 -21.62
N ASP A 378 -4.92 -25.25 -22.47
CA ASP A 378 -4.70 -26.63 -22.05
C ASP A 378 -3.29 -26.83 -21.49
N LEU A 379 -2.30 -26.18 -22.09
CA LEU A 379 -0.93 -26.17 -21.60
C LEU A 379 -0.81 -25.52 -20.21
N LEU A 380 -1.49 -24.41 -19.97
CA LEU A 380 -1.52 -23.76 -18.65
C LEU A 380 -2.23 -24.65 -17.62
N ILE A 381 -3.37 -25.25 -17.96
CA ILE A 381 -4.08 -26.17 -17.05
C ILE A 381 -3.19 -27.37 -16.69
N HIS A 382 -2.54 -27.97 -17.69
CA HIS A 382 -1.62 -29.08 -17.46
C HIS A 382 -0.48 -28.65 -16.54
N TYR A 383 0.17 -27.51 -16.81
CA TYR A 383 1.21 -26.95 -15.94
C TYR A 383 0.70 -26.75 -14.51
N LEU A 384 -0.51 -26.18 -14.35
CA LEU A 384 -1.08 -25.94 -13.03
C LEU A 384 -1.25 -27.23 -12.24
N VAL A 385 -1.85 -28.25 -12.84
CA VAL A 385 -2.18 -29.50 -12.14
C VAL A 385 -0.96 -30.41 -11.93
N SER A 386 0.02 -30.39 -12.84
CA SER A 386 1.18 -31.29 -12.78
C SER A 386 2.42 -30.70 -12.10
N GLU A 387 2.60 -29.37 -12.12
CA GLU A 387 3.83 -28.71 -11.68
C GLU A 387 3.61 -27.63 -10.62
N TYR A 388 2.52 -26.87 -10.73
CA TYR A 388 2.34 -25.68 -9.90
C TYR A 388 1.52 -25.91 -8.62
N LEU A 389 0.34 -26.52 -8.73
CA LEU A 389 -0.53 -26.79 -7.59
C LEU A 389 -0.15 -28.13 -6.95
N VAL A 390 -0.47 -28.26 -5.67
CA VAL A 390 -0.24 -29.48 -4.89
C VAL A 390 -1.59 -30.12 -4.63
N ALA A 391 -1.81 -31.35 -5.11
CA ALA A 391 -2.99 -32.11 -4.71
C ALA A 391 -2.90 -32.43 -3.21
N GLU A 392 -4.02 -32.41 -2.50
CA GLU A 392 -4.07 -32.57 -1.03
C GLU A 392 -3.47 -33.92 -0.54
N ASP A 393 -3.30 -34.90 -1.43
CA ASP A 393 -2.72 -36.23 -1.19
C ASP A 393 -1.36 -36.47 -1.88
N ASP A 394 -0.75 -35.47 -2.53
CA ASP A 394 0.54 -35.62 -3.23
C ASP A 394 1.74 -35.10 -2.40
N ALA A 395 2.22 -35.93 -1.47
CA ALA A 395 3.45 -35.67 -0.71
C ALA A 395 4.67 -35.38 -1.60
N SER A 396 4.76 -36.04 -2.76
CA SER A 396 5.90 -35.90 -3.66
C SER A 396 5.95 -34.51 -4.31
N ALA A 397 4.80 -33.87 -4.51
CA ALA A 397 4.72 -32.49 -4.99
C ALA A 397 5.31 -31.50 -3.98
N VAL A 398 5.10 -31.70 -2.67
CA VAL A 398 5.73 -30.87 -1.63
C VAL A 398 7.25 -30.94 -1.73
N SER A 399 7.82 -32.15 -1.83
CA SER A 399 9.27 -32.32 -1.99
C SER A 399 9.81 -31.65 -3.27
N ARG A 400 9.07 -31.73 -4.40
CA ARG A 400 9.41 -31.02 -5.64
C ARG A 400 9.40 -29.50 -5.46
N LYS A 401 8.44 -28.94 -4.71
CA LYS A 401 8.41 -27.50 -4.39
C LYS A 401 9.62 -27.07 -3.58
N LEU A 402 9.99 -27.86 -2.58
CA LEU A 402 11.15 -27.58 -1.73
C LEU A 402 12.46 -27.63 -2.51
N ALA A 403 12.62 -28.57 -3.44
CA ALA A 403 13.79 -28.61 -4.32
C ALA A 403 13.94 -27.35 -5.19
N ARG A 404 12.84 -26.62 -5.42
CA ARG A 404 12.83 -25.33 -6.15
C ARG A 404 12.99 -24.11 -5.24
N THR A 405 13.04 -24.29 -3.92
CA THR A 405 13.41 -23.21 -3.00
C THR A 405 14.89 -22.91 -3.20
N GLY A 406 15.21 -21.80 -3.86
CA GLY A 406 16.58 -21.46 -4.20
C GLY A 406 17.32 -20.80 -3.04
N ALA A 407 18.19 -21.52 -2.34
CA ALA A 407 19.29 -20.91 -1.58
C ALA A 407 20.37 -20.31 -2.53
N ASP A 408 20.52 -20.90 -3.72
CA ASP A 408 21.50 -20.50 -4.73
C ASP A 408 21.13 -19.23 -5.51
N GLN A 409 19.90 -18.72 -5.36
CA GLN A 409 19.42 -17.56 -6.13
C GLN A 409 19.61 -16.22 -5.42
N ILE A 410 20.24 -16.22 -4.23
CA ILE A 410 20.58 -15.02 -3.44
C ILE A 410 21.97 -15.10 -2.76
N GLY A 411 22.81 -16.08 -3.13
CA GLY A 411 24.21 -16.15 -2.67
C GLY A 411 24.46 -16.81 -1.30
N LEU A 412 23.79 -17.92 -0.99
CA LEU A 412 24.07 -18.71 0.22
C LEU A 412 24.63 -20.10 -0.12
N THR A 413 25.92 -20.30 0.17
CA THR A 413 26.61 -21.59 0.06
C THR A 413 26.78 -22.21 1.46
N SER A 414 25.85 -23.09 1.88
CA SER A 414 26.16 -24.19 2.82
C SER A 414 24.98 -25.17 2.93
N PRO A 415 25.24 -26.49 3.03
CA PRO A 415 24.20 -27.49 3.24
C PRO A 415 23.62 -27.37 4.65
N ARG A 416 22.28 -27.43 4.75
CA ARG A 416 21.54 -27.48 6.03
C ARG A 416 21.71 -28.86 6.68
N ARG A 417 21.73 -28.91 8.02
CA ARG A 417 21.43 -30.15 8.78
C ARG A 417 19.91 -30.29 8.88
N PRO A 418 19.30 -31.40 8.45
CA PRO A 418 17.93 -31.76 8.79
C PRO A 418 17.71 -31.76 10.31
N PHE A 419 16.50 -31.43 10.78
CA PHE A 419 16.10 -31.56 12.19
C PHE A 419 16.22 -33.00 12.70
N SER A 420 16.12 -34.00 11.81
CA SER A 420 16.39 -35.41 12.11
C SER A 420 17.87 -35.71 12.40
N GLU A 421 18.78 -34.79 12.06
CA GLU A 421 20.23 -34.86 12.36
C GLU A 421 20.63 -33.91 13.50
N ALA A 422 19.66 -33.20 14.10
CA ALA A 422 19.87 -32.49 15.36
C ALA A 422 19.98 -33.48 16.52
N ASP A 423 20.77 -33.12 17.53
CA ASP A 423 20.94 -33.91 18.74
C ASP A 423 19.55 -34.28 19.34
N PRO A 424 19.23 -35.57 19.56
CA PRO A 424 17.97 -35.99 20.16
C PRO A 424 17.65 -35.29 21.48
N ASP A 425 18.67 -34.92 22.26
CA ASP A 425 18.49 -34.18 23.53
C ASP A 425 18.08 -32.73 23.27
N PHE A 426 18.61 -32.09 22.23
CA PHE A 426 18.18 -30.76 21.79
C PHE A 426 16.74 -30.80 21.27
N VAL A 427 16.40 -31.78 20.43
CA VAL A 427 15.03 -31.97 19.93
C VAL A 427 14.07 -32.23 21.10
N GLY A 428 14.46 -33.10 22.04
CA GLY A 428 13.69 -33.38 23.26
C GLY A 428 13.47 -32.14 24.12
N LEU A 429 14.49 -31.30 24.29
CA LEU A 429 14.39 -30.03 25.01
C LEU A 429 13.45 -29.04 24.32
N GLN A 430 13.50 -28.93 22.99
CA GLN A 430 12.59 -28.04 22.24
C GLN A 430 11.15 -28.55 22.29
N VAL A 431 10.93 -29.86 22.14
CA VAL A 431 9.61 -30.49 22.31
C VAL A 431 9.08 -30.28 23.73
N GLN A 432 9.92 -30.43 24.76
CA GLN A 432 9.56 -30.16 26.14
C GLN A 432 9.20 -28.68 26.37
N ARG A 433 9.97 -27.74 25.80
CA ARG A 433 9.68 -26.30 25.84
C ARG A 433 8.36 -25.96 25.15
N LEU A 434 8.06 -26.58 24.01
CA LEU A 434 6.80 -26.43 23.29
C LEU A 434 5.61 -26.99 24.07
N HIS A 435 5.77 -28.15 24.74
CA HIS A 435 4.74 -28.69 25.64
C HIS A 435 4.53 -27.80 26.87
N ASN A 436 5.61 -27.30 27.47
CA ASN A 436 5.54 -26.37 28.60
C ASN A 436 4.89 -25.05 28.19
N TYR A 437 5.19 -24.54 27.00
CA TYR A 437 4.52 -23.38 26.42
C TYR A 437 3.00 -23.59 26.36
N ALA A 438 2.55 -24.71 25.79
CA ALA A 438 1.12 -25.03 25.70
C ALA A 438 0.47 -25.15 27.09
N GLY A 439 1.19 -25.69 28.07
CA GLY A 439 0.76 -25.74 29.47
C GLY A 439 0.62 -24.34 30.09
N LEU A 440 1.64 -23.49 29.96
CA LEU A 440 1.68 -22.14 30.52
C LEU A 440 0.64 -21.21 29.88
N ALA A 441 0.42 -21.32 28.57
CA ALA A 441 -0.60 -20.58 27.84
C ALA A 441 -2.03 -20.89 28.35
N ARG A 442 -2.31 -22.13 28.78
CA ARG A 442 -3.61 -22.51 29.36
C ARG A 442 -3.92 -21.82 30.69
N PHE A 443 -2.90 -21.30 31.39
CA PHE A 443 -3.07 -20.53 32.62
C PHE A 443 -3.28 -19.03 32.39
N GLY A 444 -3.40 -18.59 31.13
CA GLY A 444 -3.63 -17.18 30.78
C GLY A 444 -2.40 -16.28 30.95
N LEU A 445 -1.20 -16.86 31.04
CA LEU A 445 0.05 -16.11 31.02
C LEU A 445 0.28 -15.54 29.62
N GLY A 446 0.72 -14.27 29.52
CA GLY A 446 1.08 -13.66 28.25
C GLY A 446 2.42 -14.18 27.72
N HIS A 447 2.62 -14.27 26.41
CA HIS A 447 3.82 -14.88 25.81
C HIS A 447 5.17 -14.38 26.31
N THR A 448 5.32 -13.08 26.59
CA THR A 448 6.59 -12.53 27.10
C THR A 448 6.97 -13.16 28.44
N GLU A 449 5.96 -13.43 29.28
CA GLU A 449 6.12 -14.12 30.56
C GLU A 449 6.51 -15.58 30.32
N ILE A 450 5.81 -16.25 29.41
CA ILE A 450 6.06 -17.64 29.05
C ILE A 450 7.48 -17.82 28.51
N PHE A 451 7.92 -16.97 27.58
CA PHE A 451 9.24 -17.04 26.97
C PHE A 451 10.35 -16.87 28.02
N ARG A 452 10.16 -15.94 28.97
CA ARG A 452 11.09 -15.77 30.10
C ARG A 452 11.14 -17.02 30.98
N GLN A 453 9.99 -17.62 31.28
CA GLN A 453 9.93 -18.86 32.08
C GLN A 453 10.53 -20.07 31.37
N LEU A 454 10.50 -20.10 30.04
CA LEU A 454 11.11 -21.16 29.21
C LEU A 454 12.62 -20.95 28.97
N GLY A 455 13.18 -19.83 29.45
CA GLY A 455 14.58 -19.45 29.23
C GLY A 455 14.87 -19.07 27.78
N TRP A 456 13.90 -18.51 27.06
CA TRP A 456 14.12 -17.88 25.76
C TRP A 456 14.57 -16.43 26.03
N GLU A 457 15.84 -16.15 25.75
CA GLU A 457 16.44 -14.83 25.94
C GLU A 457 15.93 -13.85 24.88
N LEU A 458 14.81 -13.19 25.17
CA LEU A 458 14.39 -12.03 24.39
C LEU A 458 15.41 -10.90 24.60
N GLY A 459 15.86 -10.27 23.52
CA GLY A 459 16.65 -9.03 23.62
C GLY A 459 15.97 -8.03 24.55
N GLN A 460 16.74 -7.31 25.37
CA GLN A 460 16.21 -6.37 26.36
C GLN A 460 15.35 -5.31 25.62
N PRO A 461 14.02 -5.26 25.86
CA PRO A 461 13.18 -4.27 25.21
C PRO A 461 13.61 -2.86 25.63
N SER A 462 13.36 -1.90 24.75
CA SER A 462 13.66 -0.49 24.98
C SER A 462 13.08 -0.02 26.33
N LEU A 463 13.93 0.57 27.18
CA LEU A 463 13.49 1.37 28.33
C LEU A 463 12.96 2.76 27.91
N GLU A 464 13.19 3.15 26.65
CA GLU A 464 12.68 4.40 26.10
C GLU A 464 11.19 4.23 25.76
N ARG A 465 10.38 5.13 26.34
CA ARG A 465 8.95 5.25 26.06
C ARG A 465 8.74 5.44 24.55
N PRO A 466 7.82 4.70 23.89
CA PRO A 466 7.51 4.96 22.49
C PRO A 466 7.09 6.39 22.29
N LEU A 467 7.51 6.96 21.18
CA LEU A 467 7.00 8.25 20.80
C LEU A 467 5.55 8.07 20.39
N VAL A 468 4.66 8.79 21.07
CA VAL A 468 3.28 8.94 20.62
C VAL A 468 3.17 10.25 19.85
N GLU A 469 2.06 10.45 19.14
CA GLU A 469 1.84 11.64 18.28
C GLU A 469 2.20 12.98 18.97
N LYS A 470 1.97 13.08 20.29
CA LYS A 470 2.29 14.26 21.13
C LYS A 470 3.77 14.47 21.44
N ASP A 471 4.60 13.42 21.34
CA ASP A 471 6.04 13.41 21.67
C ASP A 471 6.91 13.66 20.44
N TRP A 472 6.30 13.79 19.26
CA TRP A 472 6.96 14.25 18.04
C TRP A 472 7.52 15.67 18.29
N PRO A 473 8.79 15.97 17.95
CA PRO A 473 9.39 17.31 18.13
C PRO A 473 8.77 18.39 17.23
N ILE A 474 7.68 18.05 16.55
CA ILE A 474 6.76 18.89 15.81
C ILE A 474 5.39 18.50 16.39
N ALA A 475 4.58 19.42 16.90
CA ALA A 475 3.26 19.03 17.40
C ALA A 475 2.38 18.60 16.21
N TRP A 476 2.29 17.30 15.90
CA TRP A 476 1.11 16.78 15.23
C TRP A 476 0.01 16.77 16.30
N VAL A 477 -0.61 17.92 16.49
CA VAL A 477 -1.88 17.98 17.23
C VAL A 477 -2.85 17.18 16.36
N ALA A 478 -3.41 16.11 16.95
CA ALA A 478 -4.51 15.33 16.41
C ALA A 478 -5.39 16.20 15.51
N GLY A 479 -5.28 15.98 14.19
CA GLY A 479 -5.90 16.84 13.18
C GLY A 479 -4.99 17.85 12.47
N GLN A 480 -3.73 17.51 12.13
CA GLN A 480 -2.96 18.27 11.13
C GLN A 480 -3.47 18.05 9.70
N SER A 481 -4.68 18.56 9.50
CA SER A 481 -5.17 19.42 8.44
C SER A 481 -4.60 19.25 7.02
N PRO A 482 -5.48 19.12 6.00
CA PRO A 482 -5.20 19.39 4.59
C PRO A 482 -4.34 20.63 4.27
N LYS A 483 -4.20 21.55 5.24
CA LYS A 483 -3.43 22.79 5.21
C LYS A 483 -1.90 22.62 5.12
N LEU A 484 -1.23 21.62 5.73
CA LEU A 484 0.25 21.51 5.59
C LEU A 484 0.65 21.17 4.15
N VAL A 485 -0.02 20.16 3.59
CA VAL A 485 0.17 19.72 2.20
C VAL A 485 -0.24 20.80 1.21
N SER A 486 -1.20 21.68 1.55
CA SER A 486 -1.59 22.77 0.67
C SER A 486 -0.50 23.81 0.46
N ALA A 487 0.46 23.97 1.39
CA ALA A 487 1.61 24.87 1.22
C ALA A 487 2.44 24.45 0.02
N TYR A 488 2.84 23.19 0.05
CA TYR A 488 3.69 22.57 -0.94
C TYR A 488 2.94 22.40 -2.27
N ALA A 489 1.65 22.07 -2.23
CA ALA A 489 0.82 22.03 -3.44
C ALA A 489 0.64 23.41 -4.08
N LEU A 490 0.42 24.46 -3.28
CA LEU A 490 0.30 25.82 -3.78
C LEU A 490 1.61 26.30 -4.41
N ALA A 491 2.74 26.12 -3.71
CA ALA A 491 4.06 26.46 -4.23
C ALA A 491 4.32 25.85 -5.60
N ALA A 492 3.92 24.59 -5.79
CA ALA A 492 4.19 23.90 -7.01
C ALA A 492 3.18 24.12 -8.14
N GLU A 493 2.02 24.73 -7.87
CA GLU A 493 1.16 25.31 -8.91
C GLU A 493 1.66 26.71 -9.34
N LEU A 494 2.31 27.45 -8.43
CA LEU A 494 2.85 28.77 -8.72
C LEU A 494 4.17 28.74 -9.51
N VAL A 495 4.90 27.62 -9.42
CA VAL A 495 6.20 27.42 -10.05
C VAL A 495 6.06 26.47 -11.25
N LYS A 496 6.66 26.83 -12.38
CA LYS A 496 6.69 25.97 -13.57
C LYS A 496 7.48 24.69 -13.28
N THR A 497 7.11 23.57 -13.90
CA THR A 497 7.86 22.30 -13.81
C THR A 497 9.34 22.53 -14.13
N GLY A 498 10.23 21.94 -13.32
CA GLY A 498 11.68 22.16 -13.40
C GLY A 498 12.18 23.43 -12.71
N GLY A 499 11.29 24.31 -12.24
CA GLY A 499 11.63 25.49 -11.46
C GLY A 499 12.30 25.17 -10.13
N ARG A 500 13.04 26.14 -9.60
CA ARG A 500 13.85 26.02 -8.39
C ARG A 500 13.07 26.49 -7.18
N VAL A 501 13.02 25.64 -6.14
CA VAL A 501 12.36 25.94 -4.88
C VAL A 501 13.35 25.79 -3.73
N LEU A 502 13.36 26.78 -2.84
CA LEU A 502 14.03 26.69 -1.54
C LEU A 502 12.99 26.35 -0.47
N ASP A 503 13.13 25.21 0.19
CA ASP A 503 12.33 24.83 1.37
C ASP A 503 13.16 25.11 2.63
N CYS A 504 12.95 26.30 3.22
CA CYS A 504 13.75 26.80 4.33
C CYS A 504 13.18 26.32 5.67
N GLY A 505 13.88 25.37 6.30
CA GLY A 505 13.44 24.64 7.49
C GLY A 505 12.54 23.46 7.11
N CYS A 506 13.05 22.60 6.22
CA CYS A 506 12.32 21.48 5.64
C CYS A 506 11.97 20.36 6.63
N GLY A 507 12.48 20.42 7.86
CA GLY A 507 12.25 19.41 8.89
C GLY A 507 12.73 18.04 8.43
N THR A 508 11.86 17.04 8.54
CA THR A 508 12.14 15.65 8.14
C THR A 508 12.02 15.40 6.63
N GLY A 509 11.78 16.44 5.81
CA GLY A 509 12.00 16.40 4.36
C GLY A 509 10.84 15.92 3.48
N PHE A 510 9.67 15.60 4.05
CA PHE A 510 8.51 15.12 3.29
C PHE A 510 7.98 16.14 2.27
N GLY A 511 7.83 17.41 2.66
CA GLY A 511 7.36 18.48 1.76
C GLY A 511 8.32 18.71 0.58
N ALA A 512 9.62 18.74 0.86
CA ALA A 512 10.65 18.82 -0.16
C ALA A 512 10.61 17.65 -1.14
N TRP A 513 10.42 16.42 -0.65
CA TRP A 513 10.23 15.24 -1.50
C TRP A 513 8.97 15.33 -2.38
N LEU A 514 7.86 15.81 -1.82
CA LEU A 514 6.61 16.00 -2.55
C LEU A 514 6.79 16.96 -3.73
N LEU A 515 7.44 18.10 -3.50
CA LEU A 515 7.79 19.09 -4.54
C LEU A 515 8.72 18.49 -5.61
N GLY A 516 9.72 17.71 -5.18
CA GLY A 516 10.66 17.04 -6.07
C GLY A 516 9.98 16.00 -6.98
N ARG A 517 9.05 15.21 -6.42
CA ARG A 517 8.20 14.28 -7.15
C ARG A 517 7.27 14.99 -8.13
N GLY A 518 6.75 16.17 -7.73
CA GLY A 518 6.01 17.10 -8.59
C GLY A 518 6.83 17.72 -9.73
N GLY A 519 8.11 17.38 -9.85
CA GLY A 519 8.97 17.79 -10.97
C GLY A 519 9.76 19.07 -10.72
N LEU A 520 9.74 19.62 -9.50
CA LEU A 520 10.54 20.79 -9.14
C LEU A 520 11.95 20.40 -8.70
N ARG A 521 12.88 21.36 -8.76
CA ARG A 521 14.24 21.23 -8.22
C ARG A 521 14.27 21.88 -6.85
N VAL A 522 14.41 21.09 -5.80
CA VAL A 522 14.24 21.54 -4.43
C VAL A 522 15.59 21.56 -3.73
N THR A 523 15.95 22.71 -3.18
CA THR A 523 17.00 22.81 -2.15
C THR A 523 16.28 22.89 -0.81
N ALA A 524 16.45 21.86 0.01
CA ALA A 524 15.76 21.69 1.28
C ALA A 524 16.77 21.84 2.42
N THR A 525 16.56 22.83 3.29
CA THR A 525 17.52 23.18 4.32
C THR A 525 16.94 23.02 5.71
N ASP A 526 17.71 22.49 6.65
CA ASP A 526 17.35 22.48 8.07
C ASP A 526 18.62 22.65 8.91
N GLU A 527 18.50 23.23 10.10
CA GLU A 527 19.64 23.41 11.01
C GLU A 527 20.02 22.12 11.74
N SER A 528 19.10 21.14 11.81
CA SER A 528 19.30 19.88 12.52
C SER A 528 19.94 18.81 11.61
N PRO A 529 21.18 18.35 11.90
CA PRO A 529 21.81 17.25 11.18
C PRO A 529 20.98 15.96 11.24
N ALA A 530 20.35 15.68 12.39
CA ALA A 530 19.55 14.47 12.61
C ALA A 530 18.30 14.44 11.71
N ARG A 531 17.61 15.58 11.54
CA ARG A 531 16.45 15.67 10.64
C ARG A 531 16.85 15.52 9.17
N LEU A 532 18.00 16.04 8.78
CA LEU A 532 18.50 15.90 7.41
C LEU A 532 19.00 14.48 7.12
N ALA A 533 19.67 13.82 8.06
CA ALA A 533 20.04 12.42 7.94
C ALA A 533 18.79 11.53 7.75
N TYR A 534 17.74 11.79 8.54
CA TYR A 534 16.45 11.15 8.38
C TYR A 534 15.83 11.40 7.00
N ALA A 535 15.82 12.66 6.57
CA ALA A 535 15.24 13.07 5.28
C ALA A 535 15.97 12.42 4.10
N LEU A 536 17.31 12.39 4.13
CA LEU A 536 18.13 11.75 3.12
C LEU A 536 17.88 10.25 3.03
N ARG A 537 17.77 9.57 4.18
CA ARG A 537 17.50 8.13 4.22
C ARG A 537 16.09 7.78 3.74
N THR A 538 15.09 8.55 4.16
CA THR A 538 13.67 8.18 4.03
C THR A 538 13.03 8.76 2.77
N TRP A 539 13.47 9.94 2.34
CA TRP A 539 12.82 10.74 1.30
C TRP A 539 13.81 11.18 0.21
N SER A 540 14.79 10.33 -0.10
CA SER A 540 15.73 10.60 -1.19
C SER A 540 15.01 10.76 -2.53
N HIS A 541 15.43 11.76 -3.31
CA HIS A 541 14.93 11.95 -4.67
C HIS A 541 15.94 12.72 -5.50
N ARG A 542 16.12 12.34 -6.77
CA ARG A 542 17.12 12.95 -7.69
C ARG A 542 16.99 14.46 -7.90
N ARG A 543 15.84 15.05 -7.56
CA ARG A 543 15.56 16.50 -7.69
C ARG A 543 15.56 17.24 -6.36
N VAL A 544 15.86 16.56 -5.26
CA VAL A 544 15.88 17.15 -3.92
C VAL A 544 17.30 17.08 -3.38
N ARG A 545 17.84 18.24 -3.01
CA ARG A 545 19.13 18.35 -2.34
C ARG A 545 18.88 18.81 -0.91
N TYR A 546 19.29 17.99 0.05
CA TYR A 546 19.27 18.35 1.46
C TYR A 546 20.60 19.01 1.84
N ALA A 547 20.54 20.11 2.57
CA ALA A 547 21.73 20.84 3.02
C ALA A 547 21.52 21.37 4.45
N GLN A 548 22.55 21.23 5.30
CA GLN A 548 22.49 21.79 6.63
C GLN A 548 22.79 23.28 6.59
N LEU A 549 21.78 24.10 6.86
CA LEU A 549 21.89 25.55 6.88
C LEU A 549 20.90 26.12 7.90
N SER A 550 21.37 27.02 8.77
CA SER A 550 20.46 27.82 9.58
C SER A 550 19.73 28.84 8.70
N PRO A 551 18.43 29.11 8.93
CA PRO A 551 17.70 30.16 8.23
C PRO A 551 18.36 31.55 8.29
N LEU A 552 19.06 31.86 9.39
CA LEU A 552 19.78 33.13 9.56
C LEU A 552 21.14 33.16 8.84
N GLU A 553 21.70 32.00 8.50
CA GLU A 553 22.94 31.85 7.73
C GLU A 553 22.68 31.81 6.21
N ILE A 554 21.43 31.95 5.77
CA ILE A 554 21.06 32.10 4.35
C ILE A 554 21.49 33.51 3.89
N ILE A 555 22.79 33.71 3.78
CA ILE A 555 23.44 34.84 3.13
C ILE A 555 23.83 34.36 1.73
N ASP A 556 23.93 35.26 0.75
CA ASP A 556 24.28 34.96 -0.66
C ASP A 556 25.46 33.98 -0.84
N GLN A 557 26.35 33.86 0.15
CA GLN A 557 27.48 32.92 0.17
C GLN A 557 27.09 31.44 0.40
N ALA A 558 26.04 31.14 1.16
CA ALA A 558 25.67 29.76 1.53
C ALA A 558 24.95 28.99 0.40
N LEU A 559 24.36 29.73 -0.55
CA LEU A 559 23.62 29.19 -1.70
C LEU A 559 24.29 29.56 -3.03
N ASP A 560 25.56 29.96 -3.02
CA ASP A 560 26.36 30.32 -4.21
C ASP A 560 25.68 31.35 -5.14
N GLY A 561 25.01 32.36 -4.57
CA GLY A 561 24.28 33.38 -5.35
C GLY A 561 23.08 32.85 -6.14
N GLN A 562 22.58 31.66 -5.81
CA GLN A 562 21.40 31.10 -6.48
C GLN A 562 20.13 31.87 -6.12
N THR A 563 19.23 31.95 -7.10
CA THR A 563 17.89 32.50 -6.95
C THR A 563 16.82 31.43 -7.20
N PHE A 564 15.68 31.56 -6.53
CA PHE A 564 14.61 30.57 -6.52
C PHE A 564 13.30 31.17 -7.03
N ASP A 565 12.56 30.36 -7.80
CA ASP A 565 11.25 30.70 -8.32
C ASP A 565 10.19 30.72 -7.21
N ALA A 566 10.39 29.90 -6.17
CA ALA A 566 9.69 30.02 -4.89
C ALA A 566 10.62 29.79 -3.69
N VAL A 567 10.40 30.55 -2.62
CA VAL A 567 11.01 30.34 -1.31
C VAL A 567 9.91 30.05 -0.30
N LEU A 568 10.00 28.91 0.36
CA LEU A 568 9.00 28.42 1.30
C LEU A 568 9.51 28.52 2.73
N LEU A 569 8.63 29.01 3.60
CA LEU A 569 8.84 29.09 5.03
C LEU A 569 7.60 28.55 5.74
N VAL A 570 7.49 27.22 5.82
CA VAL A 570 6.30 26.55 6.36
C VAL A 570 6.47 26.34 7.85
N ASP A 571 5.65 27.01 8.65
CA ASP A 571 5.59 26.89 10.12
C ASP A 571 6.89 27.25 10.85
N ARG A 572 7.86 27.85 10.16
CA ARG A 572 9.17 28.21 10.73
C ARG A 572 9.25 29.65 11.22
N LEU A 573 8.51 30.58 10.61
CA LEU A 573 8.55 31.99 10.98
C LEU A 573 8.24 32.17 12.48
N SER A 574 7.30 31.38 13.01
CA SER A 574 6.86 31.35 14.41
C SER A 574 7.91 30.93 15.44
N TYR A 575 9.09 30.47 15.01
CA TYR A 575 10.15 29.96 15.90
C TYR A 575 11.46 30.75 15.80
N VAL A 576 11.45 31.90 15.12
CA VAL A 576 12.66 32.70 14.85
C VAL A 576 12.63 34.00 15.67
N MET A 577 13.75 34.35 16.30
CA MET A 577 13.84 35.54 17.17
C MET A 577 13.67 36.87 16.41
N ASP A 578 14.22 36.97 15.19
CA ASP A 578 14.06 38.12 14.31
C ASP A 578 13.47 37.70 12.95
N PRO A 579 12.13 37.67 12.82
CA PRO A 579 11.47 37.30 11.57
C PRO A 579 11.74 38.31 10.45
N GLY A 580 12.01 39.58 10.78
CA GLY A 580 12.28 40.62 9.80
C GLY A 580 13.62 40.40 9.10
N ALA A 581 14.68 40.14 9.86
CA ALA A 581 16.00 39.81 9.32
C ALA A 581 15.95 38.55 8.44
N LEU A 582 15.26 37.50 8.90
CA LEU A 582 15.10 36.28 8.12
C LEU A 582 14.38 36.53 6.78
N LEU A 583 13.25 37.23 6.80
CA LEU A 583 12.49 37.53 5.60
C LEU A 583 13.29 38.40 4.63
N GLN A 584 14.04 39.40 5.13
CA GLN A 584 14.93 40.20 4.30
C GLN A 584 16.03 39.37 3.65
N SER A 585 16.59 38.39 4.36
CA SER A 585 17.62 37.50 3.82
C SER A 585 17.06 36.57 2.75
N LEU A 586 15.94 35.90 3.04
CA LEU A 586 15.24 35.04 2.09
C LEU A 586 14.77 35.80 0.84
N TRP A 587 14.39 37.07 0.99
CA TRP A 587 13.94 37.91 -0.14
C TRP A 587 15.02 38.18 -1.18
N LYS A 588 16.30 38.19 -0.78
CA LYS A 588 17.43 38.36 -1.70
C LYS A 588 17.51 37.22 -2.71
N VAL A 589 17.25 36.00 -2.25
CA VAL A 589 17.30 34.79 -3.08
C VAL A 589 15.98 34.51 -3.81
N VAL A 590 14.92 35.30 -3.61
CA VAL A 590 13.71 35.24 -4.46
C VAL A 590 14.03 35.84 -5.83
N ALA A 591 13.81 35.07 -6.89
CA ALA A 591 13.98 35.53 -8.27
C ALA A 591 12.98 36.65 -8.64
N LYS A 592 13.28 37.45 -9.66
CA LYS A 592 12.32 38.43 -10.21
C LYS A 592 11.07 37.70 -10.74
N GLY A 593 9.88 38.11 -10.32
CA GLY A 593 8.62 37.39 -10.59
C GLY A 593 8.49 36.04 -9.85
N GLY A 594 9.38 35.76 -8.90
CA GLY A 594 9.30 34.64 -7.96
C GLY A 594 8.47 35.01 -6.74
N VAL A 595 8.16 34.00 -5.92
CA VAL A 595 7.28 34.16 -4.75
C VAL A 595 7.95 33.71 -3.46
N LEU A 596 7.66 34.42 -2.37
CA LEU A 596 7.91 33.95 -1.01
C LEU A 596 6.57 33.51 -0.42
N LEU A 597 6.49 32.26 0.03
CA LEU A 597 5.30 31.69 0.68
C LEU A 597 5.65 31.32 2.12
N ALA A 598 5.02 31.98 3.08
CA ALA A 598 5.16 31.67 4.49
C ALA A 598 3.83 31.16 5.08
N ARG A 599 3.90 30.08 5.85
CA ARG A 599 2.81 29.63 6.73
C ARG A 599 3.20 29.93 8.17
N VAL A 600 2.28 30.52 8.93
CA VAL A 600 2.51 30.94 10.31
C VAL A 600 1.52 30.20 11.20
N ILE A 601 2.00 29.63 12.31
CA ILE A 601 1.16 29.00 13.35
C ILE A 601 1.24 29.85 14.62
N ARG A 602 0.11 30.03 15.32
CA ARG A 602 0.11 30.57 16.68
C ARG A 602 0.68 29.51 17.64
N PRO A 603 1.74 29.81 18.41
CA PRO A 603 2.28 28.88 19.38
C PRO A 603 1.43 28.90 20.67
N GLU A 604 0.15 28.53 20.60
CA GLU A 604 -0.66 28.32 21.81
C GLU A 604 -0.23 27.07 22.60
N ALA A 605 0.59 26.19 21.99
CA ALA A 605 0.97 24.90 22.56
C ALA A 605 2.46 24.77 22.96
N ALA A 606 3.27 25.83 22.91
CA ALA A 606 4.71 25.74 23.21
C ALA A 606 5.27 27.00 23.88
N VAL A 607 4.84 27.26 25.12
CA VAL A 607 5.61 28.12 26.02
C VAL A 607 6.74 27.27 26.61
N VAL A 608 7.92 27.30 25.99
CA VAL A 608 9.16 26.90 26.68
C VAL A 608 9.68 28.12 27.42
N PRO A 609 9.80 28.10 28.77
CA PRO A 609 10.34 29.23 29.52
C PRO A 609 11.73 29.59 28.99
N GLY A 610 11.92 30.84 28.54
CA GLY A 610 13.21 31.35 28.04
C GLY A 610 13.41 31.35 26.51
N ARG A 611 12.44 30.89 25.69
CA ARG A 611 12.48 30.97 24.21
C ARG A 611 11.17 31.50 23.60
N ALA A 612 10.59 32.54 24.18
CA ALA A 612 9.39 33.17 23.63
C ALA A 612 9.75 33.95 22.35
N CYS A 613 9.29 33.49 21.17
CA CYS A 613 9.50 34.15 19.88
C CYS A 613 8.59 35.39 19.74
N PRO A 614 9.06 36.60 19.42
CA PRO A 614 8.23 37.82 19.42
C PRO A 614 6.93 37.80 18.58
N LEU A 615 6.74 36.84 17.65
CA LEU A 615 5.53 36.71 16.85
C LEU A 615 4.24 36.43 17.64
N HIS A 616 4.30 35.90 18.86
CA HIS A 616 3.11 35.81 19.73
C HIS A 616 2.63 37.18 20.23
N LEU A 617 3.43 38.24 20.03
CA LEU A 617 3.14 39.62 20.40
C LEU A 617 2.96 40.54 19.17
N MET A 618 3.21 40.06 17.95
CA MET A 618 3.14 40.88 16.74
C MET A 618 1.70 40.97 16.22
N ALA A 619 1.17 42.19 16.17
CA ALA A 619 -0.13 42.48 15.57
C ALA A 619 -0.01 42.59 14.03
N GLN A 620 -1.15 42.58 13.31
CA GLN A 620 -1.22 42.77 11.86
C GLN A 620 -0.32 43.91 11.30
N PRO A 621 -0.23 45.09 11.95
CA PRO A 621 0.62 46.18 11.49
C PRO A 621 2.12 45.85 11.51
N ASP A 622 2.59 44.98 12.41
CA ASP A 622 4.01 44.64 12.56
C ASP A 622 4.49 43.77 11.41
N LEU A 623 3.71 42.77 11.01
CA LEU A 623 4.00 41.95 9.84
C LEU A 623 3.88 42.77 8.55
N GLN A 624 2.85 43.61 8.41
CA GLN A 624 2.73 44.53 7.27
C GLN A 624 3.91 45.50 7.19
N SER A 625 4.44 45.95 8.32
CA SER A 625 5.65 46.77 8.42
C SER A 625 6.90 46.00 7.98
N ILE A 626 7.06 44.76 8.43
CA ILE A 626 8.18 43.88 8.05
C ILE A 626 8.19 43.61 6.54
N PHE A 627 7.07 43.17 5.97
CA PHE A 627 6.94 42.97 4.52
C PHE A 627 6.94 44.29 3.74
N GLY A 628 6.50 45.38 4.39
CA GLY A 628 6.58 46.77 3.95
C GLY A 628 7.98 47.22 3.57
N ARG A 629 8.98 46.69 4.28
CA ARG A 629 10.40 47.00 4.09
C ARG A 629 11.08 46.15 3.01
N LEU A 630 10.40 45.16 2.43
CA LEU A 630 10.96 44.40 1.32
C LEU A 630 10.94 45.24 0.03
N PRO A 631 12.08 45.38 -0.68
CA PRO A 631 12.13 46.11 -1.94
C PRO A 631 11.43 45.33 -3.07
N ASP A 632 11.02 46.02 -4.13
CA ASP A 632 10.49 45.43 -5.37
C ASP A 632 9.32 44.46 -5.14
N VAL A 633 8.38 44.79 -4.26
CA VAL A 633 7.19 43.95 -4.04
C VAL A 633 6.09 44.35 -5.01
N ALA A 634 5.64 43.41 -5.85
CA ALA A 634 4.55 43.63 -6.80
C ALA A 634 3.17 43.28 -6.23
N THR A 635 3.06 42.23 -5.43
CA THR A 635 1.79 41.79 -4.86
C THR A 635 2.00 41.16 -3.49
N ARG A 636 1.06 41.43 -2.57
CA ARG A 636 1.00 40.84 -1.23
C ARG A 636 -0.38 40.24 -1.01
N LEU A 637 -0.42 38.96 -0.67
CA LEU A 637 -1.64 38.25 -0.33
C LEU A 637 -1.49 37.68 1.08
N PHE A 638 -2.42 38.05 1.96
CA PHE A 638 -2.51 37.55 3.32
C PHE A 638 -3.79 36.72 3.46
N PHE A 639 -3.69 35.52 4.02
CA PHE A 639 -4.80 34.61 4.21
C PHE A 639 -5.02 34.37 5.72
N PHE A 640 -6.27 34.54 6.16
CA PHE A 640 -6.70 34.52 7.57
C PHE A 640 -7.64 33.33 7.83
N GLN A 641 -7.71 32.85 9.07
CA GLN A 641 -8.73 31.88 9.50
C GLN A 641 -9.75 32.57 10.41
N ASP A 642 -10.97 32.80 9.91
CA ASP A 642 -12.20 32.62 10.69
C ASP A 642 -13.44 32.56 9.78
N ASN A 643 -14.52 31.96 10.27
CA ASN A 643 -15.76 31.61 9.56
C ASN A 643 -16.33 32.70 8.61
N ASN A 644 -15.82 32.73 7.37
CA ASN A 644 -16.32 33.53 6.22
C ASN A 644 -16.01 35.06 6.19
N ALA A 645 -14.74 35.49 6.14
CA ALA A 645 -14.39 36.81 5.55
C ALA A 645 -12.92 36.95 5.06
N ILE A 646 -12.69 37.80 4.04
CA ILE A 646 -11.37 38.27 3.51
C ILE A 646 -11.44 39.81 3.39
N TYR A 647 -10.45 40.55 3.94
CA TYR A 647 -10.40 42.02 3.85
C TYR A 647 -9.20 42.54 3.05
N LEU A 648 -9.43 43.58 2.24
CA LEU A 648 -8.43 44.49 1.70
C LEU A 648 -8.52 45.82 2.47
N GLN A 649 -7.48 46.14 3.24
CA GLN A 649 -7.30 47.36 4.05
C GLN A 649 -8.41 47.68 5.09
N GLY A 650 -8.03 47.67 6.37
CA GLY A 650 -8.85 48.25 7.45
C GLY A 650 -8.56 47.59 8.79
N GLY A 651 -8.10 48.38 9.75
CA GLY A 651 -7.57 47.88 11.02
C GLY A 651 -8.59 47.20 11.93
N ARG A 652 -8.37 45.90 12.18
CA ARG A 652 -8.68 45.17 13.43
C ARG A 652 -7.66 44.03 13.59
N GLU A 653 -7.43 43.54 14.80
CA GLU A 653 -6.51 42.43 15.08
C GLU A 653 -7.10 41.10 14.59
N PHE A 654 -6.35 40.32 13.80
CA PHE A 654 -6.82 39.07 13.15
C PHE A 654 -5.81 37.91 13.25
N GLU A 655 -6.32 36.68 13.13
CA GLU A 655 -5.56 35.42 13.14
C GLU A 655 -4.97 35.05 11.76
N PHE A 656 -3.65 35.01 11.64
CA PHE A 656 -2.93 34.70 10.38
C PHE A 656 -2.67 33.21 10.19
N GLN A 657 -2.76 32.73 8.94
CA GLN A 657 -2.23 31.40 8.58
C GLN A 657 -1.28 31.39 7.37
N TRP A 658 -1.46 32.27 6.37
CA TRP A 658 -0.60 32.26 5.17
C TRP A 658 -0.26 33.64 4.65
N ILE A 659 0.95 33.75 4.10
CA ILE A 659 1.48 34.97 3.50
C ILE A 659 2.16 34.62 2.19
N LEU A 660 1.75 35.26 1.10
CA LEU A 660 2.38 35.16 -0.20
C LEU A 660 2.82 36.55 -0.64
N VAL A 661 4.09 36.67 -1.01
CA VAL A 661 4.66 37.92 -1.53
C VAL A 661 5.33 37.66 -2.87
N GLU A 662 4.93 38.38 -3.91
CA GLU A 662 5.54 38.30 -5.24
C GLU A 662 6.54 39.44 -5.45
N LYS A 663 7.73 39.10 -5.93
CA LYS A 663 8.77 40.05 -6.32
C LYS A 663 8.51 40.57 -7.72
N GLN A 664 8.75 41.85 -7.95
CA GLN A 664 8.47 42.53 -9.21
C GLN A 664 9.10 41.77 -10.38
N ALA A 665 8.26 41.45 -11.36
CA ALA A 665 8.66 40.76 -12.56
C ALA A 665 9.36 41.73 -13.55
N PRO A 666 10.19 41.23 -14.47
CA PRO A 666 10.68 42.04 -15.57
C PRO A 666 9.53 42.44 -16.52
N ALA A 667 9.69 43.55 -17.25
CA ALA A 667 8.62 44.22 -18.00
C ALA A 667 7.98 43.39 -19.13
N ASP A 668 8.59 42.28 -19.52
CA ASP A 668 8.15 41.34 -20.54
C ASP A 668 7.22 40.23 -20.00
N ARG A 669 7.08 40.10 -18.68
CA ARG A 669 6.23 39.09 -18.05
C ARG A 669 4.86 39.67 -17.71
N THR A 670 3.85 39.25 -18.46
CA THR A 670 2.49 39.80 -18.38
C THR A 670 1.57 39.10 -17.37
N ASP A 671 2.00 38.01 -16.74
CA ASP A 671 1.20 37.23 -15.78
C ASP A 671 1.69 37.46 -14.33
N SER A 672 0.90 38.16 -13.54
CA SER A 672 1.06 38.33 -12.09
C SER A 672 0.73 37.05 -11.31
N CYS A 673 1.21 36.95 -10.07
CA CYS A 673 0.83 35.85 -9.18
C CYS A 673 -0.68 35.83 -8.91
N ALA A 674 -1.32 37.00 -8.85
CA ALA A 674 -2.76 37.12 -8.73
C ALA A 674 -3.48 36.46 -9.91
N GLU A 675 -3.03 36.68 -11.15
CA GLU A 675 -3.61 36.03 -12.35
C GLU A 675 -3.33 34.52 -12.39
N ARG A 676 -2.13 34.09 -11.96
CA ARG A 676 -1.81 32.66 -11.82
C ARG A 676 -2.73 31.99 -10.80
N LEU A 677 -3.01 32.64 -9.67
CA LEU A 677 -3.95 32.17 -8.66
C LEU A 677 -5.41 32.19 -9.15
N ALA A 678 -5.81 33.23 -9.89
CA ALA A 678 -7.15 33.34 -10.47
C ALA A 678 -7.46 32.15 -11.38
N ARG A 679 -6.49 31.72 -12.20
CA ARG A 679 -6.64 30.53 -13.08
C ARG A 679 -6.76 29.21 -12.31
N LEU A 680 -6.34 29.17 -11.05
CA LEU A 680 -6.51 28.00 -10.19
C LEU A 680 -7.91 27.91 -9.60
N LEU A 681 -8.70 28.98 -9.63
CA LEU A 681 -10.05 29.06 -9.06
C LEU A 681 -11.14 28.92 -10.16
N PRO A 682 -12.24 28.17 -9.93
CA PRO A 682 -13.35 28.06 -10.89
C PRO A 682 -13.94 29.42 -11.32
N GLY A 683 -14.54 29.50 -12.51
CA GLY A 683 -14.95 30.73 -13.23
C GLY A 683 -15.98 31.67 -12.58
N SER A 684 -16.22 31.59 -11.28
CA SER A 684 -17.03 32.53 -10.50
C SER A 684 -16.27 33.18 -9.33
N PHE A 685 -14.97 32.89 -9.17
CA PHE A 685 -14.15 33.45 -8.09
C PHE A 685 -13.51 34.78 -8.51
N SER A 686 -14.09 35.89 -8.03
CA SER A 686 -13.42 37.18 -8.01
C SER A 686 -12.41 37.19 -6.86
N ILE A 687 -11.18 37.65 -7.11
CA ILE A 687 -10.15 37.88 -6.07
C ILE A 687 -10.61 38.91 -5.02
N ALA A 688 -11.73 39.59 -5.25
CA ALA A 688 -12.26 40.66 -4.41
C ALA A 688 -13.39 40.27 -3.42
N THR A 689 -13.77 38.99 -3.26
CA THR A 689 -14.86 38.64 -2.32
C THR A 689 -14.57 37.49 -1.33
N GLU A 690 -15.10 37.69 -0.13
CA GLU A 690 -14.90 37.11 1.20
C GLU A 690 -14.93 35.57 1.38
N HIS A 691 -15.04 34.74 0.33
CA HIS A 691 -15.34 33.29 0.47
C HIS A 691 -14.38 32.34 -0.30
N SER A 692 -13.17 32.77 -0.68
CA SER A 692 -12.36 32.06 -1.69
C SER A 692 -11.30 31.05 -1.18
N ILE A 693 -11.03 30.94 0.12
CA ILE A 693 -9.95 30.05 0.62
C ILE A 693 -10.40 28.61 0.85
N GLY A 694 -11.61 28.37 1.35
CA GLY A 694 -12.17 27.01 1.40
C GLY A 694 -12.29 26.38 0.00
N GLY A 695 -12.63 27.22 -0.99
CA GLY A 695 -12.59 26.88 -2.41
C GLY A 695 -11.18 26.60 -2.92
N LEU A 696 -10.20 27.49 -2.66
CA LEU A 696 -8.81 27.30 -3.07
C LEU A 696 -8.19 26.04 -2.44
N LEU A 697 -8.34 25.84 -1.13
CA LEU A 697 -7.84 24.65 -0.42
C LEU A 697 -8.57 23.39 -0.88
N GLY A 698 -9.88 23.46 -1.16
CA GLY A 698 -10.65 22.35 -1.73
C GLY A 698 -10.29 22.05 -3.19
N VAL A 699 -9.87 23.05 -3.97
CA VAL A 699 -9.38 22.88 -5.35
C VAL A 699 -7.92 22.40 -5.36
N LEU A 700 -7.07 22.89 -4.48
CA LEU A 700 -5.70 22.40 -4.26
C LEU A 700 -5.72 20.98 -3.68
N ALA A 701 -6.67 20.65 -2.80
CA ALA A 701 -6.92 19.29 -2.35
C ALA A 701 -7.40 18.38 -3.50
N ARG A 702 -8.27 18.87 -4.39
CA ARG A 702 -8.69 18.14 -5.61
C ARG A 702 -7.57 18.03 -6.67
N ARG A 703 -6.70 19.03 -6.76
CA ARG A 703 -5.51 19.06 -7.63
C ARG A 703 -4.26 18.43 -6.97
N ARG A 704 -4.33 17.94 -5.72
CA ARG A 704 -3.34 17.01 -5.12
C ARG A 704 -3.01 15.87 -6.07
N ARG A 705 -3.94 15.49 -6.94
CA ARG A 705 -3.79 14.56 -8.06
C ARG A 705 -2.63 14.85 -9.03
N ARG A 706 -1.97 16.01 -8.95
CA ARG A 706 -0.76 16.33 -9.73
C ARG A 706 0.54 16.05 -8.97
N PHE A 707 0.52 16.17 -7.63
CA PHE A 707 1.67 15.95 -6.72
C PHE A 707 1.72 14.53 -6.16
N PHE A 708 0.54 14.01 -5.88
CA PHE A 708 0.22 12.59 -5.82
C PHE A 708 -0.46 12.29 -7.15
N PRO A 709 0.28 12.12 -8.27
CA PRO A 709 -0.36 11.51 -9.43
C PRO A 709 -1.05 10.25 -8.91
N PRO A 710 -2.40 10.09 -9.06
CA PRO A 710 -2.91 8.74 -9.10
C PRO A 710 -2.01 8.03 -10.09
N ARG A 711 -1.49 6.84 -9.74
CA ARG A 711 -0.83 6.02 -10.77
C ARG A 711 -1.71 6.11 -12.02
N PRO A 712 -1.11 6.52 -13.16
CA PRO A 712 -1.83 7.17 -14.22
C PRO A 712 -2.93 6.25 -14.65
N LEU A 713 -4.11 6.75 -14.26
CA LEU A 713 -5.39 6.11 -14.18
C LEU A 713 -5.31 4.67 -14.51
#